data_AF-A0A326GTL2-F1
#
_entry.id   AF-A0A326GTL2-F1
#
_cell.length_a   1.000
_cell.length_b   1.000
_cell.length_c   1.000
_cell.angle_alpha   90.00
_cell.angle_beta   90.00
_cell.angle_gamma   90.00
#
_symmetry.space_group_name_H-M   'P 1'
#
loop_
_entity.id
_entity.type
_entity.pdbx_description
1 polymer ?
#
loop_
_entity_poly.entity_id
_entity_poly.type
_entity_poly.pdbx_seq_one_letter_code
_entity_poly.pdbx_strand_id
1 'polypeptide(L)'
;MPPADPHRPDPDALLRTAAQEGRGRLKIFLGAAPGVGKTYEMLSEGAARKRDGVDVVVGVVETHGRVETEALTRGHEIVPRRDVAYEGRTLGEMDIDAILARTPRLVLVDELAHTNAPGSRHPKRYQDVEELLAAGISVYSTLNIQHVESLNDVVASFTRVRVRETVPDSILEAAEIEVVDIPPDELIDRLKAGKVYLPQEATRALDHFFSKSNLSALRELALRRAAQAVDARMLDDVRALGLGGTWAGSDRIVVAINELPGADNLVRAAKRVADGLRGPWTALFVETPRTAAFTPAQHARVAATMTLATQLGAAVATVPAPNVVDGIRGFLSDARATQLVLGKSRRSRWFELRHGSVVDRLVRDTPGVTIHVLPVEGEAPPDSRRQRPIHPWGTATGYALTTAMVAGITAIASALFHILELGNIGMLYLLPVMVAASLHGLRTGLFAGLASSLAYNFFFLPPVGTLSISNPENIVSVVVLFGVAVATSQLTARVRAQADLAAASARTNATLAGFLRQIASVNDIDTAARMICDDVRRLLGVQVLLLGPDRASNVAILAATDPAYRLDTMDHAAANWAYETGTPAGKGSGTLTASEWLFHPLKAGERRVGVLAIANESGGNPVRPDQLPLLSSLADQSALVLERLRLQAEMRDVDAVRTRDRLRAALLSSVSHDLRTPLTAVMVAADQLGHGVTPELVGTIRSEAARLNRFVANLLDMARVEAGAIRLKVEATDLSDAVAGAAHDARDALAGHDVRLDVPPDLPLVRVDPQLLHHCLLNLLDNAGRYADPGTEIVIEGRNRYGEISLSVRDQGPGLPPGQEARVFETFTRLEGTDRSAGGTGLGLAIVKAFAEAMGMTVTAANRPDGAGAIFSLILPPALLLRDVAGSAD
;
A
#
# COMPACT_ATOMS: atom_id res chain seq x y z
N MET A 1 27.17 -16.01 20.81
CA MET A 1 26.96 -14.58 21.08
C MET A 1 26.61 -14.44 22.56
N PRO A 2 27.25 -13.53 23.31
CA PRO A 2 26.78 -13.19 24.65
C PRO A 2 25.37 -12.55 24.54
N PRO A 3 24.49 -12.75 25.54
CA PRO A 3 23.15 -12.17 25.53
C PRO A 3 23.22 -10.64 25.46
N ALA A 4 22.41 -10.03 24.60
CA ALA A 4 22.32 -8.58 24.47
C ALA A 4 21.87 -7.98 25.81
N ASP A 5 22.59 -6.97 26.28
CA ASP A 5 22.28 -6.23 27.50
C ASP A 5 20.91 -5.53 27.34
N PRO A 6 19.90 -5.85 28.18
CA PRO A 6 18.55 -5.30 28.07
C PRO A 6 18.47 -3.78 28.33
N HIS A 7 19.55 -3.15 28.78
CA HIS A 7 19.65 -1.70 29.01
C HIS A 7 20.39 -0.94 27.91
N ARG A 8 20.81 -1.62 26.82
CA ARG A 8 21.47 -0.95 25.71
C ARG A 8 20.45 -0.14 24.90
N PRO A 9 20.65 1.19 24.71
CA PRO A 9 19.78 1.99 23.86
C PRO A 9 19.77 1.44 22.43
N ASP A 10 18.61 1.54 21.78
CA ASP A 10 18.44 1.11 20.40
C ASP A 10 19.35 1.96 19.48
N PRO A 11 20.32 1.34 18.76
CA PRO A 11 21.22 2.05 17.85
C PRO A 11 20.47 2.89 16.81
N ASP A 12 19.33 2.40 16.33
CA ASP A 12 18.53 3.08 15.32
C ASP A 12 17.78 4.29 15.92
N ALA A 13 17.38 4.20 17.20
CA ALA A 13 16.81 5.34 17.92
C ALA A 13 17.87 6.41 18.22
N LEU A 14 19.09 6.01 18.59
CA LEU A 14 20.22 6.93 18.77
C LEU A 14 20.64 7.59 17.45
N LEU A 15 20.67 6.84 16.35
CA LEU A 15 20.92 7.37 15.01
C LEU A 15 19.84 8.39 14.60
N ARG A 16 18.57 8.11 14.88
CA ARG A 16 17.47 9.07 14.63
C ARG A 16 17.58 10.31 15.51
N THR A 17 17.96 10.15 16.78
CA THR A 17 18.17 11.28 17.71
C THR A 17 19.36 12.14 17.25
N ALA A 18 20.47 11.52 16.85
CA ALA A 18 21.63 12.20 16.30
C ALA A 18 21.33 12.87 14.95
N ALA A 19 20.48 12.27 14.11
CA ALA A 19 20.00 12.90 12.87
C ALA A 19 19.08 14.11 13.13
N GLN A 20 18.50 14.22 14.32
CA GLN A 20 17.74 15.38 14.77
C GLN A 20 18.61 16.43 15.47
N GLU A 21 19.85 16.12 15.88
CA GLU A 21 20.79 17.10 16.43
C GLU A 21 21.19 18.12 15.34
N GLY A 22 20.77 19.37 15.52
CA GLY A 22 21.00 20.45 14.57
C GLY A 22 19.83 20.76 13.63
N ARG A 23 18.79 19.93 13.61
CA ARG A 23 17.54 20.21 12.88
C ARG A 23 16.63 21.14 13.70
N GLY A 24 15.94 22.07 13.05
CA GLY A 24 14.93 22.92 13.65
C GLY A 24 13.72 22.13 14.16
N ARG A 25 12.95 22.71 15.07
CA ARG A 25 11.73 22.07 15.63
C ARG A 25 10.47 22.58 14.93
N LEU A 26 9.57 21.67 14.60
CA LEU A 26 8.25 21.99 14.05
C LEU A 26 7.20 21.95 15.15
N LYS A 27 6.42 23.02 15.29
CA LYS A 27 5.20 23.05 16.11
C LYS A 27 3.99 23.33 15.21
N ILE A 28 2.96 22.51 15.33
CA ILE A 28 1.73 22.61 14.54
C ILE A 28 0.56 22.95 15.47
N PHE A 29 -0.11 24.06 15.17
CA PHE A 29 -1.39 24.43 15.76
C PHE A 29 -2.50 23.72 14.97
N LEU A 30 -2.96 22.59 15.49
CA LEU A 30 -3.95 21.72 14.86
C LEU A 30 -5.37 22.14 15.28
N GLY A 31 -6.23 22.39 14.31
CA GLY A 31 -7.63 22.74 14.55
C GLY A 31 -8.61 21.81 13.85
N ALA A 32 -9.80 21.66 14.42
CA ALA A 32 -10.88 20.86 13.85
C ALA A 32 -11.44 21.45 12.54
N ALA A 33 -11.46 22.78 12.42
CA ALA A 33 -12.06 23.48 11.29
C ALA A 33 -11.43 24.87 11.07
N PRO A 34 -11.68 25.51 9.91
CA PRO A 34 -11.39 26.93 9.73
C PRO A 34 -12.14 27.79 10.76
N GLY A 35 -11.51 28.87 11.22
CA GLY A 35 -12.14 29.81 12.17
C GLY A 35 -11.95 29.49 13.67
N VAL A 36 -11.37 28.34 14.04
CA VAL A 36 -11.09 28.00 15.45
C VAL A 36 -9.97 28.81 16.11
N GLY A 37 -9.26 29.67 15.36
CA GLY A 37 -8.24 30.56 15.93
C GLY A 37 -6.78 30.12 15.79
N LYS A 38 -6.46 29.05 15.03
CA LYS A 38 -5.07 28.57 14.84
C LYS A 38 -4.04 29.66 14.52
N THR A 39 -4.32 30.51 13.53
CA THR A 39 -3.42 31.61 13.13
C THR A 39 -3.25 32.64 14.24
N TYR A 40 -4.32 32.92 14.99
CA TYR A 40 -4.27 33.83 16.14
C TYR A 40 -3.37 33.26 17.24
N GLU A 41 -3.54 31.97 17.58
CA GLU A 41 -2.72 31.29 18.58
C GLU A 41 -1.25 31.23 18.18
N MET A 42 -0.96 30.87 16.93
CA MET A 42 0.39 30.86 16.37
C MET A 42 1.08 32.23 16.46
N LEU A 43 0.38 33.31 16.11
CA LEU A 43 0.91 34.67 16.21
C LEU A 43 1.08 35.12 17.67
N SER A 44 0.13 34.78 18.54
CA SER A 44 0.16 35.10 19.97
C SER A 44 1.37 34.46 20.66
N GLU A 45 1.59 33.16 20.43
CA GLU A 45 2.76 32.43 20.93
C GLU A 45 4.05 32.97 20.29
N GLY A 46 4.04 33.26 18.98
CA GLY A 46 5.17 33.90 18.29
C GLY A 46 5.55 35.25 18.90
N ALA A 47 4.56 36.07 19.25
CA ALA A 47 4.76 37.35 19.95
C ALA A 47 5.27 37.16 21.38
N ALA A 48 4.84 36.10 22.08
CA ALA A 48 5.38 35.73 23.39
C ALA A 48 6.87 35.34 23.28
N ARG A 49 7.23 34.46 22.34
CA ARG A 49 8.63 34.07 22.08
C ARG A 49 9.53 35.27 21.73
N LYS A 50 9.01 36.21 20.94
CA LYS A 50 9.73 37.45 20.63
C LYS A 50 9.96 38.31 21.87
N ARG A 51 8.97 38.43 22.77
CA ARG A 51 9.12 39.13 24.07
C ARG A 51 10.14 38.43 24.97
N ASP A 52 10.26 37.12 24.88
CA ASP A 52 11.28 36.32 25.58
C ASP A 52 12.67 36.41 24.93
N GLY A 53 12.85 37.24 23.90
CA GLY A 53 14.13 37.49 23.24
C GLY A 53 14.52 36.48 22.15
N VAL A 54 13.60 35.65 21.68
CA VAL A 54 13.82 34.77 20.51
C VAL A 54 13.74 35.60 19.23
N ASP A 55 14.65 35.35 18.28
CA ASP A 55 14.58 35.94 16.93
C ASP A 55 13.44 35.29 16.14
N VAL A 56 12.31 36.01 16.01
CA VAL A 56 11.07 35.53 15.38
C VAL A 56 10.72 36.38 14.16
N VAL A 57 10.55 35.70 13.03
CA VAL A 57 10.16 36.30 11.74
C VAL A 57 8.86 35.67 11.24
N VAL A 58 8.00 36.44 10.58
CA VAL A 58 6.83 35.93 9.86
C VAL A 58 7.24 35.65 8.42
N GLY A 59 7.22 34.38 8.02
CA GLY A 59 7.50 33.97 6.64
C GLY A 59 6.29 34.16 5.73
N VAL A 60 5.13 33.70 6.20
CA VAL A 60 3.84 33.93 5.53
C VAL A 60 2.72 33.86 6.55
N VAL A 61 1.74 34.76 6.43
CA VAL A 61 0.54 34.78 7.27
C VAL A 61 -0.66 35.18 6.43
N GLU A 62 -1.77 34.47 6.60
CA GLU A 62 -3.02 34.74 5.90
C GLU A 62 -4.09 35.25 6.89
N THR A 63 -4.14 36.57 7.09
CA THR A 63 -5.05 37.19 8.04
C THR A 63 -6.51 37.16 7.58
N HIS A 64 -6.75 36.99 6.27
CA HIS A 64 -8.10 36.96 5.66
C HIS A 64 -8.98 38.15 6.08
N GLY A 65 -8.38 39.34 6.29
CA GLY A 65 -9.09 40.56 6.70
C GLY A 65 -9.55 40.60 8.16
N ARG A 66 -9.07 39.68 9.02
CA ARG A 66 -9.42 39.69 10.46
C ARG A 66 -8.58 40.72 11.21
N VAL A 67 -9.23 41.81 11.62
CA VAL A 67 -8.60 42.95 12.33
C VAL A 67 -7.82 42.52 13.59
N GLU A 68 -8.36 41.57 14.37
CA GLU A 68 -7.72 41.06 15.59
C GLU A 68 -6.43 40.26 15.27
N THR A 69 -6.45 39.45 14.21
CA THR A 69 -5.28 38.66 13.77
C THR A 69 -4.24 39.57 13.11
N GLU A 70 -4.67 40.56 12.32
CA GLU A 70 -3.80 41.56 11.71
C GLU A 70 -3.17 42.50 12.75
N ALA A 71 -3.83 42.75 13.88
CA ALA A 71 -3.21 43.48 14.98
C ALA A 71 -1.98 42.73 15.57
N LEU A 72 -2.02 41.40 15.60
CA LEU A 72 -0.92 40.57 16.11
C LEU A 72 0.29 40.51 15.17
N THR A 73 0.15 40.85 13.88
CA THR A 73 1.30 40.93 12.97
C THR A 73 2.10 42.22 13.19
N ARG A 74 1.50 43.24 13.81
CA ARG A 74 2.16 44.52 14.09
C ARG A 74 3.29 44.31 15.10
N GLY A 75 4.50 44.70 14.72
CA GLY A 75 5.70 44.53 15.54
C GLY A 75 6.48 43.24 15.25
N HIS A 76 6.02 42.36 14.36
CA HIS A 76 6.84 41.30 13.79
C HIS A 76 7.62 41.79 12.56
N GLU A 77 8.82 41.23 12.36
CA GLU A 77 9.52 41.33 11.08
C GLU A 77 8.81 40.38 10.11
N ILE A 78 8.35 40.88 8.97
CA ILE A 78 7.61 40.09 7.97
C ILE A 78 8.47 40.03 6.71
N VAL A 79 8.79 38.82 6.25
CA VAL A 79 9.52 38.62 5.00
C VAL A 79 8.58 38.98 3.84
N PRO A 80 9.01 39.86 2.91
CA PRO A 80 8.22 40.16 1.72
C PRO A 80 7.90 38.90 0.93
N ARG A 81 6.66 38.79 0.45
CA ARG A 81 6.25 37.67 -0.39
C ARG A 81 6.92 37.77 -1.76
N ARG A 82 7.21 36.61 -2.36
CA ARG A 82 7.72 36.52 -3.72
C ARG A 82 6.56 36.46 -4.71
N ASP A 83 6.57 37.38 -5.66
CA ASP A 83 5.59 37.43 -6.72
C ASP A 83 5.89 36.39 -7.81
N VAL A 84 4.94 35.50 -8.06
CA VAL A 84 5.01 34.46 -9.10
C VAL A 84 3.93 34.74 -10.14
N ALA A 85 4.33 34.94 -11.40
CA ALA A 85 3.41 35.14 -12.50
C ALA A 85 2.81 33.79 -12.94
N TYR A 86 1.48 33.67 -12.86
CA TYR A 86 0.76 32.47 -13.25
C TYR A 86 -0.57 32.82 -13.93
N GLU A 87 -0.77 32.34 -15.16
CA GLU A 87 -1.99 32.55 -15.96
C GLU A 87 -2.49 34.02 -16.02
N GLY A 88 -1.55 34.97 -16.14
CA GLY A 88 -1.87 36.41 -16.22
C GLY A 88 -2.22 37.07 -14.88
N ARG A 89 -2.06 36.35 -13.75
CA ARG A 89 -2.19 36.87 -12.38
C ARG A 89 -0.85 36.77 -11.65
N THR A 90 -0.62 37.68 -10.70
CA THR A 90 0.52 37.61 -9.79
C THR A 90 0.07 36.96 -8.48
N LEU A 91 0.66 35.81 -8.14
CA LEU A 91 0.43 35.10 -6.88
C LEU A 91 1.59 35.42 -5.92
N GLY A 92 1.27 35.87 -4.71
CA GLY A 92 2.27 36.16 -3.68
C GLY A 92 2.54 34.94 -2.80
N GLU A 93 3.71 34.34 -2.94
CA GLU A 93 4.13 33.13 -2.20
C GLU A 93 5.19 33.42 -1.13
N MET A 94 5.40 32.48 -0.22
CA MET A 94 6.45 32.57 0.81
C MET A 94 7.83 32.55 0.15
N ASP A 95 8.68 33.55 0.48
CA ASP A 95 10.06 33.58 0.01
C ASP A 95 10.97 32.75 0.94
N ILE A 96 11.08 31.45 0.66
CA ILE A 96 11.97 30.54 1.39
C ILE A 96 13.44 30.97 1.31
N ASP A 97 13.91 31.48 0.17
CA ASP A 97 15.31 31.82 -0.03
C ASP A 97 15.70 33.02 0.84
N ALA A 98 14.80 34.02 0.97
CA ALA A 98 14.97 35.14 1.87
C ALA A 98 14.99 34.71 3.35
N ILE A 99 14.14 33.76 3.74
CA ILE A 99 14.12 33.22 5.12
C ILE A 99 15.42 32.47 5.42
N LEU A 100 15.88 31.62 4.50
CA LEU A 100 17.14 30.88 4.63
C LEU A 100 18.35 31.82 4.71
N ALA A 101 18.36 32.92 3.94
CA ALA A 101 19.41 33.93 4.01
C ALA A 101 19.38 34.72 5.33
N ARG A 102 18.20 34.97 5.89
CA ARG A 102 18.02 35.69 7.16
C ARG A 102 18.35 34.84 8.39
N THR A 103 18.24 33.52 8.28
CA THR A 103 18.53 32.53 9.36
C THR A 103 17.89 32.86 10.72
N PRO A 104 16.56 33.12 10.79
CA PRO A 104 15.91 33.38 12.08
C PRO A 104 15.93 32.13 12.96
N ARG A 105 15.82 32.32 14.29
CA ARG A 105 15.70 31.17 15.21
C ARG A 105 14.33 30.50 15.12
N LEU A 106 13.28 31.28 14.86
CA LEU A 106 11.92 30.83 14.67
C LEU A 106 11.25 31.57 13.51
N VAL A 107 10.57 30.85 12.64
CA VAL A 107 9.72 31.41 11.58
C VAL A 107 8.27 30.97 11.73
N LEU A 108 7.33 31.90 11.56
CA LEU A 108 5.89 31.64 11.57
C LEU A 108 5.41 31.45 10.12
N VAL A 109 4.80 30.30 9.83
CA VAL A 109 4.38 29.89 8.47
C VAL A 109 2.94 29.41 8.53
N ASP A 110 2.00 30.23 8.07
CA ASP A 110 0.57 29.87 8.06
C ASP A 110 0.23 28.89 6.92
N GLU A 111 -0.84 28.12 7.11
CA GLU A 111 -1.42 27.18 6.14
C GLU A 111 -0.44 26.12 5.60
N LEU A 112 0.01 25.20 6.46
CA LEU A 112 0.98 24.15 6.11
C LEU A 112 0.61 23.30 4.88
N ALA A 113 -0.69 23.11 4.64
CA ALA A 113 -1.23 22.28 3.57
C ALA A 113 -1.23 22.95 2.18
N HIS A 114 -0.93 24.24 2.11
CA HIS A 114 -1.00 25.05 0.89
C HIS A 114 -0.20 24.45 -0.26
N THR A 115 -0.77 24.56 -1.47
CA THR A 115 -0.07 24.21 -2.71
C THR A 115 0.60 25.44 -3.28
N ASN A 116 1.92 25.44 -3.35
CA ASN A 116 2.68 26.58 -3.85
C ASN A 116 2.41 26.81 -5.35
N ALA A 117 2.46 28.06 -5.78
CA ALA A 117 2.32 28.44 -7.19
C ALA A 117 3.32 27.67 -8.10
N PRO A 118 2.90 27.24 -9.30
CA PRO A 118 3.79 26.58 -10.27
C PRO A 118 5.02 27.44 -10.59
N GLY A 119 6.22 26.84 -10.51
CA GLY A 119 7.50 27.56 -10.63
C GLY A 119 8.16 27.92 -9.29
N SER A 120 7.47 27.69 -8.16
CA SER A 120 8.06 27.75 -6.82
C SER A 120 9.06 26.62 -6.59
N ARG A 121 9.97 26.80 -5.62
CA ARG A 121 11.06 25.86 -5.31
C ARG A 121 10.54 24.45 -4.99
N HIS A 122 9.46 24.36 -4.23
CA HIS A 122 8.76 23.11 -3.97
C HIS A 122 7.27 23.22 -4.32
N PRO A 123 6.61 22.12 -4.70
CA PRO A 123 5.17 22.12 -5.00
C PRO A 123 4.28 22.28 -3.76
N LYS A 124 4.76 21.98 -2.55
CA LYS A 124 3.97 22.03 -1.31
C LYS A 124 4.68 22.81 -0.21
N ARG A 125 3.93 23.61 0.54
CA ARG A 125 4.48 24.44 1.63
C ARG A 125 5.11 23.62 2.76
N TYR A 126 4.58 22.42 3.06
CA TYR A 126 5.22 21.54 4.05
C TYR A 126 6.65 21.13 3.65
N GLN A 127 6.97 21.09 2.35
CA GLN A 127 8.32 20.77 1.86
C GLN A 127 9.27 21.95 2.05
N ASP A 128 8.77 23.18 1.89
CA ASP A 128 9.52 24.39 2.26
C ASP A 128 9.84 24.39 3.76
N VAL A 129 8.86 24.02 4.59
CA VAL A 129 9.04 23.86 6.04
C VAL A 129 10.06 22.78 6.35
N GLU A 130 10.06 21.64 5.65
CA GLU A 130 11.06 20.59 5.84
C GLU A 130 12.49 21.05 5.53
N GLU A 131 12.68 21.91 4.52
CA GLU A 131 13.97 22.53 4.21
C GLU A 131 14.39 23.54 5.27
N LEU A 132 13.48 24.40 5.74
CA LEU A 132 13.76 25.34 6.83
C LEU A 132 14.20 24.61 8.10
N LEU A 133 13.52 23.52 8.45
CA LEU A 133 13.91 22.67 9.58
C LEU A 133 15.28 22.03 9.33
N ALA A 134 15.59 21.59 8.10
CA ALA A 134 16.90 21.04 7.76
C ALA A 134 18.04 22.06 7.94
N ALA A 135 17.76 23.35 7.72
CA ALA A 135 18.67 24.46 7.96
C ALA A 135 18.81 24.86 9.44
N GLY A 136 18.15 24.15 10.36
CA GLY A 136 18.20 24.44 11.80
C GLY A 136 17.21 25.51 12.28
N ILE A 137 16.34 26.02 11.39
CA ILE A 137 15.34 27.04 11.71
C ILE A 137 14.09 26.35 12.28
N SER A 138 13.64 26.76 13.47
CA SER A 138 12.39 26.22 14.02
C SER A 138 11.18 26.87 13.34
N VAL A 139 10.10 26.12 13.15
CA VAL A 139 8.92 26.56 12.41
C VAL A 139 7.67 26.36 13.24
N TYR A 140 6.85 27.41 13.36
CA TYR A 140 5.47 27.31 13.86
C TYR A 140 4.51 27.40 12.69
N SER A 141 3.57 26.47 12.60
CA SER A 141 2.63 26.41 11.48
C SER A 141 1.22 26.02 11.88
N THR A 142 0.25 26.28 11.03
CA THR A 142 -1.16 25.95 11.26
C THR A 142 -1.63 24.85 10.32
N LEU A 143 -2.50 23.97 10.83
CA LEU A 143 -3.08 22.89 10.06
C LEU A 143 -4.51 22.61 10.52
N ASN A 144 -5.43 22.33 9.59
CA ASN A 144 -6.72 21.75 9.97
C ASN A 144 -6.71 20.24 9.76
N ILE A 145 -7.51 19.52 10.56
CA ILE A 145 -7.59 18.05 10.50
C ILE A 145 -8.02 17.52 9.13
N GLN A 146 -8.83 18.26 8.35
CA GLN A 146 -9.25 17.83 7.01
C GLN A 146 -8.12 17.81 5.97
N HIS A 147 -6.98 18.44 6.26
CA HIS A 147 -5.81 18.44 5.39
C HIS A 147 -4.85 17.29 5.69
N VAL A 148 -5.12 16.44 6.69
CA VAL A 148 -4.33 15.22 6.92
C VAL A 148 -4.68 14.19 5.87
N GLU A 149 -3.68 13.68 5.16
CA GLU A 149 -3.86 12.80 4.00
C GLU A 149 -4.68 11.54 4.33
N SER A 150 -4.34 10.82 5.40
CA SER A 150 -5.06 9.61 5.82
C SER A 150 -6.52 9.83 6.21
N LEU A 151 -6.89 11.07 6.57
CA LEU A 151 -8.22 11.42 7.05
C LEU A 151 -9.10 12.05 5.97
N ASN A 152 -8.56 12.33 4.78
CA ASN A 152 -9.28 13.06 3.73
C ASN A 152 -10.58 12.34 3.31
N ASP A 153 -10.52 11.03 3.05
CA ASP A 153 -11.69 10.25 2.64
C ASP A 153 -12.71 10.10 3.76
N VAL A 154 -12.23 9.92 5.00
CA VAL A 154 -13.08 9.83 6.19
C VAL A 154 -13.83 11.15 6.39
N VAL A 155 -13.15 12.28 6.33
CA VAL A 155 -13.76 13.61 6.45
C VAL A 155 -14.72 13.90 5.31
N ALA A 156 -14.37 13.54 4.07
CA ALA A 156 -15.23 13.74 2.91
C ALA A 156 -16.54 12.93 3.01
N SER A 157 -16.53 11.77 3.68
CA SER A 157 -17.71 10.90 3.81
C SER A 157 -18.88 11.57 4.54
N PHE A 158 -18.62 12.43 5.52
CA PHE A 158 -19.66 13.11 6.31
C PHE A 158 -19.75 14.62 6.04
N THR A 159 -18.67 15.28 5.61
CA THR A 159 -18.71 16.70 5.23
C THR A 159 -19.15 16.94 3.78
N ARG A 160 -19.07 15.92 2.90
CA ARG A 160 -19.31 15.99 1.44
C ARG A 160 -18.39 16.95 0.69
N VAL A 161 -17.35 17.47 1.34
CA VAL A 161 -16.35 18.36 0.74
C VAL A 161 -15.03 17.60 0.67
N ARG A 162 -14.46 17.48 -0.53
CA ARG A 162 -13.12 16.90 -0.74
C ARG A 162 -12.08 18.01 -0.81
N VAL A 163 -11.03 17.86 -0.01
CA VAL A 163 -9.94 18.82 0.09
C VAL A 163 -8.79 18.34 -0.79
N ARG A 164 -8.28 19.21 -1.67
CA ARG A 164 -7.16 18.85 -2.58
C ARG A 164 -5.78 19.10 -1.95
N GLU A 165 -5.75 19.94 -0.94
CA GLU A 165 -4.56 20.35 -0.23
C GLU A 165 -4.36 19.48 1.00
N THR A 166 -3.37 18.59 0.93
CA THR A 166 -3.08 17.62 1.99
C THR A 166 -1.62 17.67 2.43
N VAL A 167 -1.39 17.24 3.67
CA VAL A 167 -0.09 17.03 4.30
C VAL A 167 0.01 15.55 4.70
N PRO A 168 1.15 14.89 4.41
CA PRO A 168 1.40 13.52 4.85
C PRO A 168 1.38 13.38 6.37
N ASP A 169 0.88 12.24 6.85
CA ASP A 169 0.78 11.90 8.26
C ASP A 169 2.12 11.96 9.01
N SER A 170 3.23 11.64 8.34
CA SER A 170 4.58 11.66 8.89
C SER A 170 5.03 13.05 9.36
N ILE A 171 4.54 14.13 8.74
CA ILE A 171 4.86 15.50 9.12
C ILE A 171 4.27 15.82 10.51
N LEU A 172 3.05 15.32 10.79
CA LEU A 172 2.40 15.51 12.08
C LEU A 172 3.07 14.67 13.17
N GLU A 173 3.49 13.45 12.84
CA GLU A 173 4.16 12.54 13.77
C GLU A 173 5.53 13.08 14.23
N ALA A 174 6.21 13.85 13.36
CA ALA A 174 7.48 14.49 13.68
C ALA A 174 7.35 15.87 14.38
N ALA A 175 6.14 16.41 14.52
CA ALA A 175 5.89 17.75 15.04
C ALA A 175 5.43 17.77 16.51
N GLU A 176 5.65 18.87 17.19
CA GLU A 176 4.94 19.20 18.43
C GLU A 176 3.52 19.69 18.09
N ILE A 177 2.48 18.98 18.54
CA ILE A 177 1.10 19.35 18.22
C ILE A 177 0.46 20.09 19.39
N GLU A 178 -0.07 21.27 19.11
CA GLU A 178 -0.95 22.00 20.01
C GLU A 178 -2.35 22.05 19.42
N VAL A 179 -3.34 21.52 20.15
CA VAL A 179 -4.72 21.50 19.66
C VAL A 179 -5.42 22.80 20.02
N VAL A 180 -5.84 23.55 18.99
CA VAL A 180 -6.66 24.74 19.14
C VAL A 180 -8.13 24.33 18.98
N ASP A 181 -8.79 24.15 20.12
CA ASP A 181 -10.14 23.62 20.20
C ASP A 181 -11.16 24.68 20.65
N ILE A 182 -12.28 24.78 19.93
CA ILE A 182 -13.43 25.60 20.27
C ILE A 182 -14.68 24.72 20.17
N PRO A 183 -15.60 24.75 21.16
CA PRO A 183 -16.85 24.01 21.07
C PRO A 183 -17.62 24.30 19.77
N PRO A 184 -18.25 23.30 19.12
CA PRO A 184 -18.96 23.49 17.86
C PRO A 184 -20.00 24.62 17.87
N ASP A 185 -20.76 24.76 18.97
CA ASP A 185 -21.77 25.80 19.11
C ASP A 185 -21.15 27.21 19.08
N GLU A 186 -20.01 27.39 19.76
CA GLU A 186 -19.28 28.66 19.80
C GLU A 186 -18.65 28.99 18.44
N LEU A 187 -18.14 27.98 17.72
CA LEU A 187 -17.63 28.19 16.36
C LEU A 187 -18.75 28.62 15.39
N ILE A 188 -19.93 28.03 15.51
CA ILE A 188 -21.12 28.41 14.73
C ILE A 188 -21.55 29.84 15.09
N ASP A 189 -21.52 30.21 16.36
CA ASP A 189 -21.88 31.57 16.78
C ASP A 189 -20.86 32.61 16.30
N ARG A 190 -19.56 32.26 16.28
CA ARG A 190 -18.52 33.10 15.66
C ARG A 190 -18.74 33.27 14.16
N LEU A 191 -19.19 32.24 13.46
CA LEU A 191 -19.55 32.30 12.04
C LEU A 191 -20.74 33.25 11.81
N LYS A 192 -21.82 33.10 12.61
CA LYS A 192 -23.00 33.97 12.55
C LYS A 192 -22.68 35.44 12.86
N ALA A 193 -21.74 35.68 13.77
CA ALA A 193 -21.26 37.01 14.13
C ALA A 193 -20.33 37.63 13.08
N GLY A 194 -20.06 36.96 11.95
CA GLY A 194 -19.18 37.45 10.88
C GLY A 194 -17.68 37.43 11.24
N LYS A 195 -17.30 36.74 12.32
CA LYS A 195 -15.90 36.64 12.78
C LYS A 195 -15.09 35.58 12.01
N VAL A 196 -15.75 34.81 11.14
CA VAL A 196 -15.15 33.81 10.26
C VAL A 196 -15.64 34.12 8.84
N TYR A 197 -14.72 34.50 7.94
CA TYR A 197 -15.05 34.84 6.56
C TYR A 197 -15.37 33.58 5.72
N LEU A 198 -16.36 33.69 4.86
CA LEU A 198 -16.72 32.76 3.80
C LEU A 198 -16.61 33.53 2.47
N PRO A 199 -15.83 33.05 1.47
CA PRO A 199 -15.90 33.63 0.12
C PRO A 199 -17.34 33.61 -0.38
N GLN A 200 -17.82 34.73 -0.96
CA GLN A 200 -19.21 34.88 -1.43
C GLN A 200 -19.62 33.80 -2.46
N GLU A 201 -18.67 33.10 -3.06
CA GLU A 201 -18.86 32.02 -4.03
C GLU A 201 -19.16 30.64 -3.39
N ALA A 202 -19.01 30.48 -2.06
CA ALA A 202 -19.01 29.18 -1.38
C ALA A 202 -20.20 28.92 -0.42
N THR A 203 -21.22 29.76 -0.42
CA THR A 203 -22.24 29.81 0.64
C THR A 203 -23.11 28.56 0.76
N ARG A 204 -23.43 27.85 -0.35
CA ARG A 204 -24.35 26.69 -0.31
C ARG A 204 -23.69 25.34 0.04
N ALA A 205 -22.40 25.17 -0.24
CA ALA A 205 -21.68 23.92 0.05
C ALA A 205 -21.19 23.88 1.51
N LEU A 206 -21.01 25.04 2.13
CA LEU A 206 -20.43 25.18 3.47
C LEU A 206 -21.46 25.10 4.59
N ASP A 207 -22.76 25.25 4.30
CA ASP A 207 -23.85 25.03 5.27
C ASP A 207 -23.83 23.60 5.86
N HIS A 208 -23.47 22.61 5.03
CA HIS A 208 -23.30 21.23 5.50
C HIS A 208 -21.99 21.03 6.28
N PHE A 209 -20.90 21.69 5.86
CA PHE A 209 -19.59 21.59 6.51
C PHE A 209 -19.62 22.11 7.95
N PHE A 210 -20.25 23.27 8.18
CA PHE A 210 -20.36 23.92 9.50
C PHE A 210 -21.57 23.44 10.33
N SER A 211 -22.12 22.26 10.04
CA SER A 211 -23.15 21.66 10.88
C SER A 211 -22.56 21.15 12.20
N LYS A 212 -23.34 21.24 13.30
CA LYS A 212 -22.92 20.81 14.64
C LYS A 212 -22.38 19.38 14.66
N SER A 213 -23.04 18.45 13.97
CA SER A 213 -22.61 17.05 13.89
C SER A 213 -21.24 16.89 13.21
N ASN A 214 -21.02 17.62 12.12
CA ASN A 214 -19.77 17.53 11.36
C ASN A 214 -18.61 18.17 12.12
N LEU A 215 -18.85 19.31 12.78
CA LEU A 215 -17.86 19.96 13.63
C LEU A 215 -17.51 19.11 14.87
N SER A 216 -18.48 18.42 15.47
CA SER A 216 -18.22 17.45 16.55
C SER A 216 -17.34 16.29 16.08
N ALA A 217 -17.61 15.73 14.90
CA ALA A 217 -16.79 14.65 14.34
C ALA A 217 -15.37 15.12 13.99
N LEU A 218 -15.21 16.29 13.38
CA LEU A 218 -13.91 16.89 13.09
C LEU A 218 -13.11 17.17 14.38
N ARG A 219 -13.78 17.63 15.44
CA ARG A 219 -13.18 17.84 16.76
C ARG A 219 -12.67 16.53 17.37
N GLU A 220 -13.48 15.47 17.32
CA GLU A 220 -13.06 14.15 17.79
C GLU A 220 -11.84 13.63 17.02
N LEU A 221 -11.84 13.74 15.69
CA LEU A 221 -10.71 13.34 14.85
C LEU A 221 -9.44 14.14 15.18
N ALA A 222 -9.55 15.45 15.39
CA ALA A 222 -8.43 16.31 15.75
C ALA A 222 -7.80 15.91 17.10
N LEU A 223 -8.63 15.71 18.13
CA LEU A 223 -8.17 15.27 19.45
C LEU A 223 -7.52 13.89 19.42
N ARG A 224 -8.14 12.94 18.69
CA ARG A 224 -7.60 11.59 18.55
C ARG A 224 -6.25 11.59 17.82
N ARG A 225 -6.12 12.35 16.74
CA ARG A 225 -4.86 12.43 15.98
C ARG A 225 -3.75 13.09 16.79
N ALA A 226 -4.06 14.13 17.56
CA ALA A 226 -3.12 14.74 18.48
C ALA A 226 -2.60 13.76 19.54
N ALA A 227 -3.51 12.97 20.14
CA ALA A 227 -3.11 11.93 21.10
C ALA A 227 -2.17 10.88 20.48
N GLN A 228 -2.48 10.41 19.27
CA GLN A 228 -1.64 9.43 18.57
C GLN A 228 -0.23 9.96 18.25
N ALA A 229 -0.11 11.24 17.88
CA ALA A 229 1.19 11.86 17.61
C ALA A 229 2.03 12.01 18.89
N VAL A 230 1.39 12.37 20.01
CA VAL A 230 2.04 12.44 21.33
C VAL A 230 2.56 11.07 21.77
N ASP A 231 1.76 10.01 21.59
CA ASP A 231 2.16 8.64 21.91
C ASP A 231 3.38 8.17 21.08
N ALA A 232 3.40 8.49 19.78
CA ALA A 232 4.51 8.11 18.88
C ALA A 232 5.83 8.76 19.30
N ARG A 233 5.80 10.05 19.68
CA ARG A 233 6.99 10.78 20.14
C ARG A 233 7.49 10.28 21.49
N MET A 234 6.57 10.01 22.42
CA MET A 234 6.92 9.43 23.72
C MET A 234 7.63 8.08 23.57
N LEU A 235 7.20 7.24 22.61
CA LEU A 235 7.83 5.96 22.32
C LEU A 235 9.28 6.10 21.81
N ASP A 236 9.56 7.11 20.97
CA ASP A 236 10.91 7.36 20.45
C ASP A 236 11.85 7.93 21.52
N ASP A 237 11.38 8.86 22.36
CA ASP A 237 12.16 9.40 23.48
C ASP A 237 12.55 8.30 24.49
N VAL A 238 11.61 7.38 24.78
CA VAL A 238 11.86 6.24 25.68
C VAL A 238 12.88 5.24 25.07
N ARG A 239 12.87 5.04 23.75
CA ARG A 239 13.86 4.18 23.05
C ARG A 239 15.25 4.80 23.05
N ALA A 240 15.35 6.12 22.87
CA ALA A 240 16.61 6.85 22.84
C ALA A 240 17.30 6.88 24.22
N LEU A 241 16.52 6.96 25.31
CA LEU A 241 17.05 7.02 26.68
C LEU A 241 17.45 5.66 27.28
N GLY A 242 17.23 4.54 26.58
CA GLY A 242 17.60 3.20 27.07
C GLY A 242 16.88 2.82 28.38
N LEU A 243 15.74 3.47 28.68
CA LEU A 243 14.96 3.21 29.88
C LEU A 243 14.25 1.87 29.74
N GLY A 244 14.91 0.81 30.20
CA GLY A 244 14.32 -0.50 30.39
C GLY A 244 13.22 -0.44 31.45
N GLY A 245 11.97 -0.40 31.01
CA GLY A 245 10.79 -0.43 31.87
C GLY A 245 9.50 -0.54 31.06
N THR A 246 8.48 -1.13 31.68
CA THR A 246 7.10 -1.21 31.16
C THR A 246 6.41 0.14 31.26
N TRP A 247 6.93 1.17 30.60
CA TRP A 247 6.17 2.40 30.35
C TRP A 247 5.45 2.23 29.03
N ALA A 248 4.43 1.37 29.04
CA ALA A 248 3.46 1.28 27.97
C ALA A 248 2.26 2.13 28.41
N GLY A 249 1.92 3.18 27.67
CA GLY A 249 0.67 3.94 27.87
C GLY A 249 -0.61 3.11 27.71
N SER A 250 -0.48 1.82 27.33
CA SER A 250 -1.55 0.84 27.27
C SER A 250 -1.10 -0.53 27.80
N ASP A 251 -1.95 -1.17 28.61
CA ASP A 251 -1.70 -2.53 29.10
C ASP A 251 -1.66 -3.54 27.95
N ARG A 252 -0.68 -4.45 27.97
CA ARG A 252 -0.50 -5.50 26.96
C ARG A 252 -0.62 -6.85 27.64
N ILE A 253 -1.66 -7.59 27.27
CA ILE A 253 -2.04 -8.83 27.95
C ILE A 253 -1.55 -10.03 27.14
N VAL A 254 -0.91 -11.00 27.78
CA VAL A 254 -0.54 -12.27 27.15
C VAL A 254 -1.24 -13.41 27.87
N VAL A 255 -1.82 -14.36 27.13
CA VAL A 255 -2.36 -15.61 27.69
C VAL A 255 -1.56 -16.79 27.18
N ALA A 256 -1.02 -17.61 28.08
CA ALA A 256 -0.30 -18.82 27.70
C ALA A 256 -1.26 -20.00 27.57
N ILE A 257 -1.32 -20.58 26.36
CA ILE A 257 -2.19 -21.70 26.01
C ILE A 257 -1.40 -23.02 26.12
N ASN A 258 -2.09 -24.08 26.54
CA ASN A 258 -1.53 -25.44 26.65
C ASN A 258 -2.47 -26.49 26.03
N GLU A 259 -2.04 -27.74 26.02
CA GLU A 259 -2.77 -28.89 25.46
C GLU A 259 -3.87 -29.46 26.39
N LEU A 260 -4.04 -28.90 27.59
CA LEU A 260 -4.94 -29.44 28.61
C LEU A 260 -6.40 -29.04 28.35
N PRO A 261 -7.37 -29.84 28.83
CA PRO A 261 -8.78 -29.43 28.85
C PRO A 261 -8.94 -28.12 29.66
N GLY A 262 -9.78 -27.21 29.20
CA GLY A 262 -10.05 -25.93 29.87
C GLY A 262 -9.17 -24.74 29.43
N ALA A 263 -8.35 -24.90 28.39
CA ALA A 263 -7.58 -23.81 27.80
C ALA A 263 -8.46 -22.72 27.14
N ASP A 264 -9.66 -23.10 26.67
CA ASP A 264 -10.72 -22.22 26.21
C ASP A 264 -11.20 -21.25 27.31
N ASN A 265 -11.33 -21.73 28.55
CA ASN A 265 -11.66 -20.88 29.70
C ASN A 265 -10.57 -19.85 30.02
N LEU A 266 -9.29 -20.20 29.81
CA LEU A 266 -8.17 -19.26 29.96
C LEU A 266 -8.25 -18.13 28.93
N VAL A 267 -8.53 -18.47 27.67
CA VAL A 267 -8.69 -17.48 26.59
C VAL A 267 -9.86 -16.54 26.90
N ARG A 268 -11.01 -17.06 27.32
CA ARG A 268 -12.17 -16.23 27.71
C ARG A 268 -11.89 -15.35 28.92
N ALA A 269 -11.11 -15.84 29.89
CA ALA A 269 -10.69 -15.03 31.03
C ALA A 269 -9.72 -13.93 30.62
N ALA A 270 -8.76 -14.22 29.73
CA ALA A 270 -7.84 -13.23 29.19
C ALA A 270 -8.56 -12.14 28.39
N LYS A 271 -9.58 -12.49 27.59
CA LYS A 271 -10.45 -11.49 26.92
C LYS A 271 -11.13 -10.54 27.91
N ARG A 272 -11.65 -11.06 29.03
CA ARG A 272 -12.26 -10.23 30.08
C ARG A 272 -11.25 -9.25 30.71
N VAL A 273 -10.01 -9.71 30.94
CA VAL A 273 -8.93 -8.85 31.43
C VAL A 273 -8.57 -7.78 30.39
N ALA A 274 -8.44 -8.18 29.12
CA ALA A 274 -8.13 -7.27 28.02
C ALA A 274 -9.20 -6.19 27.82
N ASP A 275 -10.48 -6.56 27.88
CA ASP A 275 -11.60 -5.61 27.78
C ASP A 275 -11.63 -4.61 28.94
N GLY A 276 -11.36 -5.10 30.15
CA GLY A 276 -11.29 -4.24 31.34
C GLY A 276 -10.17 -3.21 31.27
N LEU A 277 -9.03 -3.59 30.70
CA LEU A 277 -7.85 -2.73 30.55
C LEU A 277 -7.81 -1.96 29.22
N ARG A 278 -8.77 -2.21 28.32
CA ARG A 278 -8.82 -1.66 26.95
C ARG A 278 -7.49 -1.83 26.19
N GLY A 279 -6.83 -2.95 26.42
CA GLY A 279 -5.48 -3.24 25.96
C GLY A 279 -5.45 -4.32 24.88
N PRO A 280 -4.49 -4.26 23.93
CA PRO A 280 -4.26 -5.36 23.00
C PRO A 280 -3.82 -6.61 23.77
N TRP A 281 -4.22 -7.79 23.27
CA TRP A 281 -3.92 -9.05 23.92
C TRP A 281 -3.49 -10.13 22.94
N THR A 282 -2.62 -11.02 23.40
CA THR A 282 -1.99 -12.06 22.59
C THR A 282 -2.12 -13.44 23.23
N ALA A 283 -2.57 -14.41 22.46
CA ALA A 283 -2.55 -15.82 22.77
C ALA A 283 -1.21 -16.45 22.37
N LEU A 284 -0.47 -16.96 23.34
CA LEU A 284 0.85 -17.54 23.17
C LEU A 284 0.82 -19.06 23.36
N PHE A 285 1.28 -19.81 22.36
CA PHE A 285 1.63 -21.22 22.50
C PHE A 285 3.14 -21.39 22.43
N VAL A 286 3.72 -22.12 23.39
CA VAL A 286 5.16 -22.39 23.39
C VAL A 286 5.42 -23.80 22.88
N GLU A 287 6.02 -23.88 21.69
CA GLU A 287 6.46 -25.15 21.11
C GLU A 287 7.72 -25.64 21.81
N THR A 288 7.65 -26.85 22.36
CA THR A 288 8.78 -27.49 23.03
C THR A 288 9.07 -28.83 22.38
N PRO A 289 10.21 -29.50 22.66
CA PRO A 289 10.47 -30.84 22.13
C PRO A 289 9.37 -31.88 22.46
N ARG A 290 8.52 -31.61 23.46
CA ARG A 290 7.38 -32.46 23.80
C ARG A 290 6.21 -32.31 22.84
N THR A 291 6.10 -31.17 22.15
CA THR A 291 5.02 -30.89 21.19
C THR A 291 5.04 -31.90 20.04
N ALA A 292 6.21 -32.41 19.65
CA ALA A 292 6.35 -33.47 18.64
C ALA A 292 5.74 -34.83 19.06
N ALA A 293 5.47 -35.03 20.35
CA ALA A 293 4.88 -36.26 20.89
C ALA A 293 3.39 -36.11 21.24
N PHE A 294 2.76 -35.00 20.83
CA PHE A 294 1.34 -34.77 21.10
C PHE A 294 0.46 -35.74 20.30
N THR A 295 -0.62 -36.18 20.94
CA THR A 295 -1.67 -36.94 20.27
C THR A 295 -2.44 -36.05 19.29
N PRO A 296 -3.10 -36.61 18.26
CA PRO A 296 -3.95 -35.84 17.34
C PRO A 296 -5.01 -35.00 18.06
N ALA A 297 -5.58 -35.52 19.15
CA ALA A 297 -6.56 -34.79 19.97
C ALA A 297 -5.96 -33.58 20.71
N GLN A 298 -4.69 -33.67 21.13
CA GLN A 298 -3.97 -32.56 21.76
C GLN A 298 -3.64 -31.46 20.75
N HIS A 299 -3.18 -31.82 19.55
CA HIS A 299 -2.97 -30.85 18.46
C HIS A 299 -4.26 -30.13 18.08
N ALA A 300 -5.36 -30.89 17.90
CA ALA A 300 -6.67 -30.31 17.59
C ALA A 300 -7.16 -29.34 18.67
N ARG A 301 -6.91 -29.63 19.95
CA ARG A 301 -7.32 -28.76 21.06
C ARG A 301 -6.53 -27.44 21.10
N VAL A 302 -5.22 -27.50 20.91
CA VAL A 302 -4.39 -26.29 20.82
C VAL A 302 -4.85 -25.44 19.64
N ALA A 303 -5.04 -26.03 18.47
CA ALA A 303 -5.54 -25.33 17.28
C ALA A 303 -6.91 -24.67 17.54
N ALA A 304 -7.88 -25.42 18.08
CA ALA A 304 -9.20 -24.87 18.41
C ALA A 304 -9.15 -23.72 19.41
N THR A 305 -8.26 -23.79 20.41
CA THR A 305 -8.08 -22.74 21.40
C THR A 305 -7.44 -21.48 20.81
N MET A 306 -6.49 -21.65 19.89
CA MET A 306 -5.87 -20.56 19.14
C MET A 306 -6.88 -19.89 18.20
N THR A 307 -7.70 -20.67 17.49
CA THR A 307 -8.80 -20.14 16.67
C THR A 307 -9.82 -19.36 17.50
N LEU A 308 -10.20 -19.86 18.68
CA LEU A 308 -11.07 -19.13 19.61
C LEU A 308 -10.45 -17.80 20.05
N ALA A 309 -9.15 -17.76 20.31
CA ALA A 309 -8.46 -16.53 20.67
C ALA A 309 -8.50 -15.51 19.52
N THR A 310 -8.22 -15.92 18.28
CA THR A 310 -8.35 -15.07 17.09
C THR A 310 -9.77 -14.53 16.94
N GLN A 311 -10.80 -15.39 17.08
CA GLN A 311 -12.21 -14.98 16.99
C GLN A 311 -12.60 -13.95 18.04
N LEU A 312 -11.96 -13.97 19.21
CA LEU A 312 -12.17 -13.00 20.29
C LEU A 312 -11.26 -11.75 20.14
N GLY A 313 -10.54 -11.62 19.03
CA GLY A 313 -9.70 -10.45 18.73
C GLY A 313 -8.31 -10.49 19.38
N ALA A 314 -7.80 -11.66 19.78
CA ALA A 314 -6.42 -11.80 20.19
C ALA A 314 -5.49 -11.86 18.97
N ALA A 315 -4.30 -11.25 19.08
CA ALA A 315 -3.18 -11.69 18.27
C ALA A 315 -2.78 -13.11 18.71
N VAL A 316 -2.21 -13.91 17.82
CA VAL A 316 -1.83 -15.29 18.13
C VAL A 316 -0.37 -15.51 17.77
N ALA A 317 0.39 -16.10 18.68
CA ALA A 317 1.83 -16.33 18.53
C ALA A 317 2.20 -17.75 18.95
N THR A 318 3.05 -18.39 18.16
CA THR A 318 3.68 -19.67 18.50
C THR A 318 5.18 -19.49 18.57
N VAL A 319 5.78 -19.77 19.73
CA VAL A 319 7.21 -19.55 19.97
C VAL A 319 7.92 -20.88 20.24
N PRO A 320 8.89 -21.27 19.40
CA PRO A 320 9.72 -22.43 19.68
C PRO A 320 10.71 -22.12 20.81
N ALA A 321 10.71 -22.91 21.87
CA ALA A 321 11.59 -22.73 23.01
C ALA A 321 12.02 -24.08 23.63
N PRO A 322 13.21 -24.15 24.26
CA PRO A 322 13.68 -25.37 24.92
C PRO A 322 12.77 -25.78 26.09
N ASN A 323 12.13 -24.81 26.75
CA ASN A 323 11.12 -25.03 27.77
C ASN A 323 10.09 -23.88 27.78
N VAL A 324 8.94 -24.14 28.42
CA VAL A 324 7.82 -23.20 28.47
C VAL A 324 8.16 -21.90 29.21
N VAL A 325 8.98 -21.95 30.27
CA VAL A 325 9.33 -20.75 31.06
C VAL A 325 10.19 -19.78 30.24
N ASP A 326 11.24 -20.30 29.59
CA ASP A 326 12.12 -19.49 28.75
C ASP A 326 11.36 -18.91 27.54
N GLY A 327 10.45 -19.69 26.95
CA GLY A 327 9.61 -19.23 25.83
C GLY A 327 8.63 -18.13 26.22
N ILE A 328 7.94 -18.29 27.36
CA ILE A 328 7.05 -17.24 27.89
C ILE A 328 7.86 -16.00 28.24
N ARG A 329 8.99 -16.13 28.94
CA ARG A 329 9.82 -15.00 29.34
C ARG A 329 10.33 -14.20 28.13
N GLY A 330 10.91 -14.88 27.15
CA GLY A 330 11.40 -14.24 25.92
C GLY A 330 10.28 -13.45 25.23
N PHE A 331 9.12 -14.09 25.07
CA PHE A 331 7.97 -13.45 24.44
C PHE A 331 7.42 -12.26 25.26
N LEU A 332 7.34 -12.36 26.58
CA LEU A 332 6.86 -11.26 27.42
C LEU A 332 7.77 -10.03 27.32
N SER A 333 9.09 -10.22 27.28
CA SER A 333 10.05 -9.14 27.08
C SER A 333 9.91 -8.51 25.69
N ASP A 334 9.86 -9.34 24.64
CA ASP A 334 9.74 -8.87 23.25
C ASP A 334 8.42 -8.14 23.01
N ALA A 335 7.32 -8.65 23.55
CA ALA A 335 5.99 -8.07 23.43
C ALA A 335 5.72 -6.92 24.43
N ARG A 336 6.67 -6.63 25.33
CA ARG A 336 6.55 -5.71 26.47
C ARG A 336 5.23 -5.88 27.23
N ALA A 337 4.89 -7.14 27.50
CA ALA A 337 3.64 -7.50 28.14
C ALA A 337 3.62 -7.01 29.60
N THR A 338 2.54 -6.35 30.02
CA THR A 338 2.34 -5.89 31.41
C THR A 338 1.56 -6.92 32.24
N GLN A 339 0.82 -7.80 31.57
CA GLN A 339 -0.06 -8.79 32.20
C GLN A 339 0.14 -10.17 31.55
N LEU A 340 0.22 -11.23 32.36
CA LEU A 340 0.30 -12.62 31.91
C LEU A 340 -0.81 -13.46 32.55
N VAL A 341 -1.63 -14.12 31.74
CA VAL A 341 -2.70 -15.03 32.16
C VAL A 341 -2.26 -16.48 31.95
N LEU A 342 -2.29 -17.28 33.02
CA LEU A 342 -1.83 -18.68 33.05
C LEU A 342 -2.85 -19.60 33.72
N GLY A 343 -2.95 -20.83 33.25
CA GLY A 343 -3.65 -21.90 33.96
C GLY A 343 -2.76 -22.61 34.97
N LYS A 344 -3.29 -22.91 36.17
CA LYS A 344 -2.62 -23.78 37.14
C LYS A 344 -2.73 -25.25 36.71
N SER A 345 -1.62 -25.87 36.31
CA SER A 345 -1.56 -27.31 36.04
C SER A 345 -1.54 -28.10 37.36
N ARG A 346 -2.52 -28.99 37.62
CA ARG A 346 -2.48 -29.92 38.77
C ARG A 346 -1.50 -31.06 38.46
N ARG A 347 -0.30 -31.05 39.05
CA ARG A 347 0.64 -32.18 38.99
C ARG A 347 0.86 -32.80 40.37
N SER A 348 1.37 -34.04 40.42
CA SER A 348 1.69 -34.72 41.68
C SER A 348 2.71 -33.92 42.50
N ARG A 349 2.50 -33.81 43.82
CA ARG A 349 3.40 -33.10 44.76
C ARG A 349 4.86 -33.54 44.65
N TRP A 350 5.12 -34.81 44.32
CA TRP A 350 6.47 -35.34 44.10
C TRP A 350 7.13 -34.80 42.82
N PHE A 351 6.33 -34.54 41.79
CA PHE A 351 6.81 -33.94 40.55
C PHE A 351 7.15 -32.46 40.75
N GLU A 352 6.31 -31.74 41.49
CA GLU A 352 6.53 -30.33 41.87
C GLU A 352 7.78 -30.18 42.74
N LEU A 353 8.03 -31.10 43.68
CA LEU A 353 9.23 -31.07 44.51
C LEU A 353 10.53 -31.26 43.69
N ARG A 354 10.50 -32.09 42.64
CA ARG A 354 11.67 -32.40 41.81
C ARG A 354 11.92 -31.39 40.68
N HIS A 355 10.88 -30.77 40.11
CA HIS A 355 11.00 -29.90 38.94
C HIS A 355 10.57 -28.45 39.19
N GLY A 356 10.02 -28.13 40.37
CA GLY A 356 9.46 -26.81 40.70
C GLY A 356 8.14 -26.49 39.99
N SER A 357 7.46 -25.45 40.46
CA SER A 357 6.27 -24.86 39.82
C SER A 357 6.68 -23.93 38.68
N VAL A 358 6.03 -24.05 37.52
CA VAL A 358 6.22 -23.13 36.37
C VAL A 358 5.78 -21.72 36.74
N VAL A 359 4.70 -21.60 37.51
CA VAL A 359 4.16 -20.33 38.00
C VAL A 359 5.16 -19.67 38.94
N ASP A 360 5.72 -20.41 39.91
CA ASP A 360 6.62 -19.83 40.92
C ASP A 360 7.92 -19.32 40.28
N ARG A 361 8.41 -20.03 39.25
CA ARG A 361 9.55 -19.57 38.45
C ARG A 361 9.23 -18.35 37.60
N LEU A 362 8.05 -18.27 36.98
CA LEU A 362 7.64 -17.08 36.23
C LEU A 362 7.44 -15.87 37.15
N VAL A 363 6.88 -16.04 38.34
CA VAL A 363 6.75 -14.96 39.34
C VAL A 363 8.11 -14.45 39.78
N ARG A 364 9.09 -15.35 39.98
CA ARG A 364 10.44 -14.96 40.39
C ARG A 364 11.24 -14.28 39.28
N ASP A 365 11.11 -14.80 38.06
CA ASP A 365 12.02 -14.47 36.96
C ASP A 365 11.46 -13.39 36.00
N THR A 366 10.27 -12.83 36.28
CA THR A 366 9.61 -11.80 35.44
C THR A 366 9.14 -10.59 36.27
N PRO A 367 10.08 -9.80 36.84
CA PRO A 367 9.72 -8.62 37.62
C PRO A 367 9.05 -7.56 36.74
N GLY A 368 7.92 -7.00 37.19
CA GLY A 368 7.16 -5.96 36.47
C GLY A 368 5.98 -6.47 35.63
N VAL A 369 5.77 -7.78 35.52
CA VAL A 369 4.60 -8.38 34.85
C VAL A 369 3.63 -8.93 35.88
N THR A 370 2.37 -8.51 35.84
CA THR A 370 1.33 -9.04 36.73
C THR A 370 0.85 -10.39 36.22
N ILE A 371 0.94 -11.44 37.06
CA ILE A 371 0.60 -12.81 36.66
C ILE A 371 -0.76 -13.21 37.25
N HIS A 372 -1.75 -13.44 36.37
CA HIS A 372 -3.07 -13.97 36.70
C HIS A 372 -3.07 -15.49 36.58
N VAL A 373 -3.28 -16.19 37.70
CA VAL A 373 -3.32 -17.66 37.71
C VAL A 373 -4.76 -18.13 37.89
N LEU A 374 -5.28 -18.81 36.88
CA LEU A 374 -6.65 -19.32 36.87
C LEU A 374 -6.68 -20.81 37.21
N PRO A 375 -7.60 -21.27 38.06
CA PRO A 375 -7.87 -22.68 38.24
C PRO A 375 -8.52 -23.22 36.97
N VAL A 376 -7.91 -24.22 36.35
CA VAL A 376 -8.50 -24.91 35.20
C VAL A 376 -9.17 -26.18 35.72
N GLU A 377 -10.50 -26.24 35.62
CA GLU A 377 -11.27 -27.44 35.95
C GLU A 377 -11.20 -28.43 34.79
N GLY A 378 -10.44 -29.50 35.01
CA GLY A 378 -10.33 -30.62 34.07
C GLY A 378 -9.48 -31.70 34.72
N GLU A 379 -10.07 -32.87 34.97
CA GLU A 379 -9.28 -34.06 35.25
C GLU A 379 -8.41 -34.35 34.03
N ALA A 380 -7.10 -34.18 34.18
CA ALA A 380 -6.17 -34.77 33.23
C ALA A 380 -6.38 -36.30 33.34
N PRO A 381 -6.73 -37.01 32.25
CA PRO A 381 -6.85 -38.46 32.31
C PRO A 381 -5.52 -39.03 32.84
N PRO A 382 -5.57 -40.08 33.68
CA PRO A 382 -4.37 -40.63 34.29
C PRO A 382 -3.37 -41.00 33.20
N ASP A 383 -2.17 -40.41 33.29
CA ASP A 383 -1.02 -40.54 32.39
C ASP A 383 -1.09 -41.85 31.58
N SER A 384 -1.52 -41.76 30.32
CA SER A 384 -1.38 -42.87 29.38
C SER A 384 0.10 -43.18 29.32
N ARG A 385 0.48 -44.32 29.88
CA ARG A 385 1.86 -44.83 30.00
C ARG A 385 2.68 -44.36 28.81
N ARG A 386 3.57 -43.39 29.08
CA ARG A 386 4.52 -42.83 28.12
C ARG A 386 5.15 -43.99 27.35
N GLN A 387 4.81 -44.13 26.08
CA GLN A 387 5.64 -44.90 25.15
C GLN A 387 6.93 -44.10 25.00
N ARG A 388 7.86 -44.30 25.93
CA ARG A 388 9.24 -43.86 25.74
C ARG A 388 9.73 -44.62 24.51
N PRO A 389 10.15 -43.94 23.43
CA PRO A 389 10.81 -44.64 22.35
C PRO A 389 12.00 -45.38 22.97
N ILE A 390 11.97 -46.71 22.89
CA ILE A 390 13.08 -47.55 23.32
C ILE A 390 14.18 -47.27 22.30
N HIS A 391 15.12 -46.38 22.64
CA HIS A 391 16.30 -46.22 21.80
C HIS A 391 17.04 -47.57 21.72
N PRO A 392 17.42 -48.02 20.51
CA PRO A 392 18.18 -49.26 20.34
C PRO A 392 19.48 -49.23 21.15
N TRP A 393 19.99 -50.41 21.52
CA TRP A 393 21.21 -50.60 22.32
C TRP A 393 22.48 -50.15 21.57
N GLY A 394 22.65 -48.84 21.36
CA GLY A 394 23.77 -48.30 20.58
C GLY A 394 23.84 -48.90 19.16
N THR A 395 24.86 -48.53 18.39
CA THR A 395 25.19 -49.20 17.14
C THR A 395 26.44 -50.04 17.33
N ALA A 396 26.52 -51.23 16.71
CA ALA A 396 27.73 -52.08 16.80
C ALA A 396 28.99 -51.34 16.32
N THR A 397 28.84 -50.49 15.30
CA THR A 397 29.87 -49.57 14.82
C THR A 397 30.30 -48.55 15.87
N GLY A 398 29.36 -48.04 16.67
CA GLY A 398 29.65 -47.10 17.76
C GLY A 398 30.50 -47.73 18.87
N TYR A 399 30.22 -48.98 19.25
CA TYR A 399 31.05 -49.70 20.23
C TYR A 399 32.44 -50.03 19.67
N ALA A 400 32.53 -50.49 18.41
CA ALA A 400 33.82 -50.79 17.78
C ALA A 400 34.71 -49.55 17.67
N LEU A 401 34.15 -48.42 17.21
CA LEU A 401 34.88 -47.15 17.11
C LEU A 401 35.32 -46.65 18.49
N THR A 402 34.44 -46.75 19.49
CA THR A 402 34.77 -46.38 20.87
C THR A 402 35.94 -47.20 21.41
N THR A 403 35.92 -48.52 21.24
CA THR A 403 37.02 -49.40 21.66
C THR A 403 38.33 -49.04 20.95
N ALA A 404 38.28 -48.76 19.64
CA ALA A 404 39.45 -48.32 18.88
C ALA A 404 40.00 -46.98 19.39
N MET A 405 39.14 -46.02 19.74
CA MET A 405 39.55 -44.75 20.33
C MET A 405 40.18 -44.93 21.70
N VAL A 406 39.61 -45.77 22.56
CA VAL A 406 40.18 -46.09 23.88
C VAL A 406 41.57 -46.73 23.73
N ALA A 407 41.72 -47.67 22.80
CA ALA A 407 43.00 -48.32 22.51
C ALA A 407 44.03 -47.31 21.96
N GLY A 408 43.63 -46.44 21.03
CA GLY A 408 44.49 -45.40 20.47
C GLY A 408 44.97 -44.41 21.54
N ILE A 409 44.07 -43.96 22.41
CA ILE A 409 44.43 -43.06 23.53
C ILE A 409 45.33 -43.76 24.54
N THR A 410 45.12 -45.04 24.81
CA THR A 410 46.01 -45.84 25.66
C THR A 410 47.42 -45.96 25.06
N ALA A 411 47.53 -46.16 23.74
CA ALA A 411 48.83 -46.22 23.05
C ALA A 411 49.55 -44.87 23.08
N ILE A 412 48.83 -43.77 22.82
CA ILE A 412 49.38 -42.41 22.89
C ILE A 412 49.81 -42.07 24.32
N ALA A 413 48.96 -42.35 25.31
CA ALA A 413 49.26 -42.15 26.72
C ALA A 413 50.48 -42.96 27.17
N SER A 414 50.64 -44.19 26.66
CA SER A 414 51.81 -45.03 26.95
C SER A 414 53.10 -44.47 26.36
N ALA A 415 53.04 -43.86 25.16
CA ALA A 415 54.19 -43.19 24.55
C ALA A 415 54.55 -41.89 25.29
N LEU A 416 53.54 -41.16 25.77
CA LEU A 416 53.68 -39.91 26.53
C LEU A 416 54.00 -40.12 28.02
N PHE A 417 53.92 -41.36 28.52
CA PHE A 417 54.12 -41.71 29.92
C PHE A 417 55.50 -41.31 30.45
N HIS A 418 56.51 -41.23 29.56
CA HIS A 418 57.86 -40.81 29.92
C HIS A 418 58.02 -39.29 30.11
N ILE A 419 57.00 -38.50 29.75
CA ILE A 419 57.06 -37.03 29.69
C ILE A 419 56.04 -36.38 30.64
N LEU A 420 54.90 -37.03 30.90
CA LEU A 420 53.81 -36.50 31.72
C LEU A 420 53.70 -37.21 33.08
N GLU A 421 53.38 -36.44 34.13
CA GLU A 421 53.04 -36.99 35.45
C GLU A 421 51.72 -37.80 35.40
N LEU A 422 51.67 -38.92 36.14
CA LEU A 422 50.57 -39.90 36.13
C LEU A 422 49.16 -39.31 36.34
N GLY A 423 49.04 -38.21 37.09
CA GLY A 423 47.77 -37.56 37.39
C GLY A 423 47.10 -36.92 36.17
N ASN A 424 47.87 -36.46 35.18
CA ASN A 424 47.32 -35.76 34.01
C ASN A 424 46.86 -36.71 32.89
N ILE A 425 47.33 -37.97 32.91
CA ILE A 425 47.00 -38.97 31.89
C ILE A 425 45.52 -39.38 31.96
N GLY A 426 44.92 -39.38 33.16
CA GLY A 426 43.51 -39.69 33.35
C GLY A 426 42.57 -38.75 32.61
N MET A 427 42.97 -37.50 32.36
CA MET A 427 42.15 -36.53 31.62
C MET A 427 42.04 -36.87 30.13
N LEU A 428 43.03 -37.54 29.52
CA LEU A 428 42.99 -37.96 28.12
C LEU A 428 41.84 -38.95 27.86
N TYR A 429 41.49 -39.75 28.87
CA TYR A 429 40.38 -40.69 28.82
C TYR A 429 38.99 -40.03 28.89
N LEU A 430 38.91 -38.70 29.06
CA LEU A 430 37.65 -37.96 28.87
C LEU A 430 37.27 -37.84 27.39
N LEU A 431 38.25 -37.77 26.48
CA LEU A 431 38.03 -37.61 25.04
C LEU A 431 37.19 -38.73 24.40
N PRO A 432 37.52 -40.04 24.56
CA PRO A 432 36.76 -41.11 23.94
C PRO A 432 35.36 -41.21 24.56
N VAL A 433 35.23 -40.88 25.85
CA VAL A 433 33.94 -40.82 26.56
C VAL A 433 33.04 -39.72 26.01
N MET A 434 33.58 -38.51 25.85
CA MET A 434 32.85 -37.36 25.34
C MET A 434 32.43 -37.56 23.87
N VAL A 435 33.32 -38.11 23.04
CA VAL A 435 33.03 -38.40 21.63
C VAL A 435 31.99 -39.52 21.50
N ALA A 436 32.13 -40.61 22.26
CA ALA A 436 31.17 -41.71 22.25
C ALA A 436 29.79 -41.28 22.74
N ALA A 437 29.73 -40.49 23.82
CA ALA A 437 28.49 -39.98 24.41
C ALA A 437 27.75 -39.00 23.49
N SER A 438 28.47 -38.15 22.76
CA SER A 438 27.89 -37.15 21.85
C SER A 438 27.45 -37.75 20.51
N LEU A 439 28.27 -38.60 19.90
CA LEU A 439 27.98 -39.17 18.58
C LEU A 439 27.02 -40.35 18.64
N HIS A 440 27.23 -41.27 19.59
CA HIS A 440 26.52 -42.57 19.66
C HIS A 440 25.60 -42.72 20.87
N GLY A 441 25.45 -41.66 21.68
CA GLY A 441 24.51 -41.59 22.79
C GLY A 441 25.03 -42.13 24.13
N LEU A 442 24.20 -42.00 25.17
CA LEU A 442 24.58 -42.23 26.56
C LEU A 442 25.18 -43.63 26.82
N ARG A 443 24.60 -44.68 26.24
CA ARG A 443 25.03 -46.07 26.50
C ARG A 443 26.43 -46.35 25.98
N THR A 444 26.75 -45.87 24.78
CA THR A 444 28.09 -45.98 24.20
C THR A 444 29.09 -45.12 24.98
N GLY A 445 28.68 -43.95 25.48
CA GLY A 445 29.48 -43.13 26.39
C GLY A 445 29.76 -43.79 27.75
N LEU A 446 28.79 -44.48 28.34
CA LEU A 446 28.98 -45.26 29.57
C LEU A 446 29.91 -46.45 29.34
N PHE A 447 29.77 -47.15 28.21
CA PHE A 447 30.71 -48.20 27.80
C PHE A 447 32.13 -47.64 27.61
N ALA A 448 32.26 -46.49 26.94
CA ALA A 448 33.54 -45.80 26.78
C ALA A 448 34.16 -45.48 28.13
N GLY A 449 33.37 -45.01 29.10
CA GLY A 449 33.84 -44.69 30.45
C GLY A 449 34.33 -45.91 31.21
N LEU A 450 33.62 -47.03 31.08
CA LEU A 450 34.00 -48.30 31.70
C LEU A 450 35.28 -48.86 31.06
N ALA A 451 35.33 -48.93 29.73
CA ALA A 451 36.50 -49.42 28.99
C ALA A 451 37.73 -48.54 29.24
N SER A 452 37.54 -47.22 29.29
CA SER A 452 38.59 -46.24 29.59
C SER A 452 39.10 -46.36 31.02
N SER A 453 38.21 -46.57 31.99
CA SER A 453 38.62 -46.79 33.37
C SER A 453 39.36 -48.11 33.56
N LEU A 454 38.94 -49.18 32.90
CA LEU A 454 39.64 -50.47 32.95
C LEU A 454 41.01 -50.40 32.28
N ALA A 455 41.11 -49.73 31.13
CA ALA A 455 42.38 -49.50 30.45
C ALA A 455 43.33 -48.64 31.31
N TYR A 456 42.83 -47.54 31.87
CA TYR A 456 43.64 -46.68 32.74
C TYR A 456 44.14 -47.44 33.99
N ASN A 457 43.27 -48.23 34.62
CA ASN A 457 43.63 -49.06 35.77
C ASN A 457 44.69 -50.11 35.44
N PHE A 458 44.55 -50.80 34.32
CA PHE A 458 45.46 -51.89 33.94
C PHE A 458 46.85 -51.38 33.51
N PHE A 459 46.93 -50.28 32.74
CA PHE A 459 48.19 -49.83 32.14
C PHE A 459 48.96 -48.81 32.97
N PHE A 460 48.30 -47.99 33.79
CA PHE A 460 48.93 -46.82 34.41
C PHE A 460 48.88 -46.78 35.94
N LEU A 461 47.96 -47.51 36.59
CA LEU A 461 47.87 -47.51 38.06
C LEU A 461 48.73 -48.64 38.67
N PRO A 462 49.64 -48.33 39.62
CA PRO A 462 50.42 -49.37 40.32
C PRO A 462 49.53 -50.23 41.26
N PRO A 463 49.71 -51.57 41.31
CA PRO A 463 50.58 -52.39 40.45
C PRO A 463 50.03 -52.54 39.02
N VAL A 464 50.83 -52.11 38.04
CA VAL A 464 50.49 -52.15 36.60
C VAL A 464 50.41 -53.60 36.10
N GLY A 465 49.55 -53.85 35.11
CA GLY A 465 49.28 -55.19 34.58
C GLY A 465 48.36 -56.06 35.43
N THR A 466 47.77 -55.50 36.49
CA THR A 466 46.76 -56.17 37.33
C THR A 466 45.54 -55.27 37.52
N LEU A 467 44.34 -55.87 37.55
CA LEU A 467 43.11 -55.12 37.86
C LEU A 467 42.90 -55.08 39.37
N SER A 468 43.24 -53.95 40.01
CA SER A 468 43.05 -53.75 41.44
C SER A 468 42.08 -52.59 41.73
N ILE A 469 41.03 -52.87 42.48
CA ILE A 469 39.96 -51.92 42.85
C ILE A 469 40.17 -51.37 44.27
N SER A 470 41.24 -51.74 44.97
CA SER A 470 41.42 -51.39 46.40
C SER A 470 41.79 -49.92 46.66
N ASN A 471 42.17 -49.14 45.64
CA ASN A 471 42.50 -47.72 45.79
C ASN A 471 41.24 -46.83 45.53
N PRO A 472 40.84 -45.94 46.47
CA PRO A 472 39.71 -45.03 46.29
C PRO A 472 39.79 -44.13 45.05
N GLU A 473 40.98 -43.82 44.53
CA GLU A 473 41.17 -43.01 43.32
C GLU A 473 40.56 -43.64 42.05
N ASN A 474 40.49 -44.98 41.98
CA ASN A 474 39.89 -45.71 40.87
C ASN A 474 38.38 -45.51 40.82
N ILE A 475 37.73 -45.50 41.99
CA ILE A 475 36.28 -45.30 42.11
C ILE A 475 35.93 -43.86 41.71
N VAL A 476 36.74 -42.89 42.13
CA VAL A 476 36.56 -41.47 41.74
C VAL A 476 36.63 -41.31 40.23
N SER A 477 37.61 -41.94 39.57
CA SER A 477 37.78 -41.86 38.11
C SER A 477 36.58 -42.43 37.34
N VAL A 478 36.03 -43.58 37.75
CA VAL A 478 34.82 -44.17 37.17
C VAL A 478 33.63 -43.23 37.31
N VAL A 479 33.42 -42.68 38.51
CA VAL A 479 32.29 -41.77 38.80
C VAL A 479 32.40 -40.48 37.98
N VAL A 480 33.60 -39.91 37.86
CA VAL A 480 33.84 -38.72 37.03
C VAL A 480 33.59 -39.00 35.55
N LEU A 481 34.14 -40.09 35.00
CA LEU A 481 33.94 -40.48 33.60
C LEU A 481 32.46 -40.75 33.28
N PHE A 482 31.73 -41.42 34.18
CA PHE A 482 30.30 -41.65 34.03
C PHE A 482 29.50 -40.34 34.14
N GLY A 483 29.87 -39.45 35.07
CA GLY A 483 29.31 -38.12 35.20
C GLY A 483 29.47 -37.29 33.93
N VAL A 484 30.66 -37.32 33.33
CA VAL A 484 30.97 -36.64 32.06
C VAL A 484 30.19 -37.26 30.89
N ALA A 485 30.05 -38.58 30.83
CA ALA A 485 29.22 -39.24 29.83
C ALA A 485 27.75 -38.81 29.91
N VAL A 486 27.19 -38.74 31.12
CA VAL A 486 25.81 -38.28 31.38
C VAL A 486 25.65 -36.81 31.02
N ALA A 487 26.54 -35.94 31.50
CA ALA A 487 26.49 -34.51 31.24
C ALA A 487 26.61 -34.19 29.74
N THR A 488 27.59 -34.82 29.06
CA THR A 488 27.81 -34.65 27.62
C THR A 488 26.58 -35.13 26.84
N SER A 489 26.04 -36.31 27.17
CA SER A 489 24.88 -36.84 26.47
C SER A 489 23.63 -35.97 26.65
N GLN A 490 23.41 -35.42 27.84
CA GLN A 490 22.29 -34.49 28.10
C GLN A 490 22.44 -33.18 27.33
N LEU A 491 23.65 -32.60 27.31
CA LEU A 491 23.93 -31.39 26.54
C LEU A 491 23.75 -31.62 25.04
N THR A 492 24.29 -32.71 24.50
CA THR A 492 24.13 -33.04 23.07
C THR A 492 22.67 -33.29 22.71
N ALA A 493 21.90 -33.99 23.56
CA ALA A 493 20.47 -34.20 23.34
C ALA A 493 19.68 -32.88 23.32
N ARG A 494 20.04 -31.94 24.22
CA ARG A 494 19.43 -30.61 24.27
C ARG A 494 19.76 -29.79 23.02
N VAL A 495 21.02 -29.80 22.58
CA VAL A 495 21.47 -29.09 21.36
C VAL A 495 20.80 -29.65 20.12
N ARG A 496 20.70 -30.98 19.97
CA ARG A 496 19.97 -31.61 18.84
C ARG A 496 18.50 -31.23 18.84
N ALA A 497 17.83 -31.34 19.98
CA ALA A 497 16.41 -30.97 20.08
C ALA A 497 16.16 -29.50 19.72
N GLN A 498 17.08 -28.60 20.07
CA GLN A 498 17.02 -27.19 19.69
C GLN A 498 17.27 -26.97 18.19
N ALA A 499 18.25 -27.67 17.61
CA ALA A 499 18.55 -27.62 16.18
C ALA A 499 17.38 -28.14 15.34
N ASP A 500 16.74 -29.23 15.76
CA ASP A 500 15.60 -29.84 15.05
C ASP A 500 14.38 -28.90 15.06
N LEU A 501 14.07 -28.26 16.19
CA LEU A 501 13.00 -27.27 16.29
C LEU A 501 13.29 -26.03 15.42
N ALA A 502 14.51 -25.51 15.46
CA ALA A 502 14.92 -24.36 14.64
C ALA A 502 14.84 -24.68 13.14
N ALA A 503 15.29 -25.87 12.73
CA ALA A 503 15.22 -26.32 11.35
C ALA A 503 13.78 -26.57 10.86
N ALA A 504 12.90 -27.07 11.73
CA ALA A 504 11.47 -27.23 11.41
C ALA A 504 10.81 -25.85 11.16
N SER A 505 11.01 -24.89 12.06
CA SER A 505 10.47 -23.54 11.92
C SER A 505 11.03 -22.80 10.69
N ALA A 506 12.35 -22.90 10.46
CA ALA A 506 12.98 -22.26 9.30
C ALA A 506 12.44 -22.79 7.96
N ARG A 507 12.14 -24.09 7.86
CA ARG A 507 11.53 -24.68 6.66
C ARG A 507 10.13 -24.11 6.39
N THR A 508 9.27 -24.05 7.40
CA THR A 508 7.92 -23.48 7.26
C THR A 508 7.96 -22.01 6.81
N ASN A 509 8.83 -21.20 7.42
CA ASN A 509 8.99 -19.80 7.05
C ASN A 509 9.52 -19.63 5.62
N ALA A 510 10.46 -20.47 5.18
CA ALA A 510 10.97 -20.45 3.82
C ALA A 510 9.89 -20.82 2.79
N THR A 511 9.04 -21.80 3.10
CA THR A 511 7.89 -22.19 2.27
C THR A 511 6.90 -21.03 2.11
N LEU A 512 6.52 -20.37 3.20
CA LEU A 512 5.62 -19.21 3.16
C LEU A 512 6.22 -18.01 2.41
N ALA A 513 7.50 -17.71 2.62
CA ALA A 513 8.18 -16.63 1.90
C ALA A 513 8.32 -16.92 0.38
N GLY A 514 8.41 -18.20 -0.01
CA GLY A 514 8.35 -18.62 -1.41
C GLY A 514 6.99 -18.30 -2.05
N PHE A 515 5.91 -18.73 -1.40
CA PHE A 515 4.52 -18.48 -1.81
C PHE A 515 4.23 -16.97 -1.97
N LEU A 516 4.57 -16.16 -0.97
CA LEU A 516 4.36 -14.71 -1.02
C LEU A 516 5.08 -14.04 -2.18
N ARG A 517 6.34 -14.41 -2.44
CA ARG A 517 7.11 -13.83 -3.56
C ARG A 517 6.51 -14.15 -4.91
N GLN A 518 6.00 -15.37 -5.11
CA GLN A 518 5.39 -15.78 -6.37
C GLN A 518 4.10 -15.01 -6.65
N ILE A 519 3.29 -14.76 -5.61
CA ILE A 519 1.98 -14.13 -5.78
C ILE A 519 2.07 -12.59 -5.76
N ALA A 520 3.10 -12.02 -5.11
CA ALA A 520 3.26 -10.57 -4.99
C ALA A 520 3.35 -9.84 -6.33
N SER A 521 3.92 -10.45 -7.38
CA SER A 521 4.09 -9.83 -8.71
C SER A 521 2.86 -9.91 -9.62
N VAL A 522 1.79 -10.57 -9.19
CA VAL A 522 0.59 -10.76 -9.99
C VAL A 522 -0.32 -9.53 -9.89
N ASN A 523 -0.83 -9.07 -11.05
CA ASN A 523 -1.70 -7.88 -11.17
C ASN A 523 -3.12 -8.23 -11.65
N ASP A 524 -3.45 -9.51 -11.72
CA ASP A 524 -4.69 -10.04 -12.26
C ASP A 524 -5.28 -11.11 -11.33
N ILE A 525 -6.59 -11.05 -11.09
CA ILE A 525 -7.29 -11.90 -10.13
C ILE A 525 -7.38 -13.35 -10.59
N ASP A 526 -7.59 -13.60 -11.89
CA ASP A 526 -7.71 -14.95 -12.45
C ASP A 526 -6.37 -15.68 -12.45
N THR A 527 -5.29 -14.95 -12.71
CA THR A 527 -3.93 -15.48 -12.64
C THR A 527 -3.54 -15.77 -11.19
N ALA A 528 -3.83 -14.86 -10.26
CA ALA A 528 -3.55 -15.07 -8.84
C ALA A 528 -4.36 -16.26 -8.27
N ALA A 529 -5.63 -16.38 -8.66
CA ALA A 529 -6.51 -17.46 -8.24
C ALA A 529 -5.95 -18.84 -8.63
N ARG A 530 -5.48 -18.99 -9.87
CA ARG A 530 -4.86 -20.23 -10.36
C ARG A 530 -3.57 -20.55 -9.62
N MET A 531 -2.69 -19.57 -9.44
CA MET A 531 -1.43 -19.75 -8.70
C MET A 531 -1.67 -20.17 -7.25
N ILE A 532 -2.64 -19.56 -6.57
CA ILE A 532 -3.03 -19.95 -5.20
C ILE A 532 -3.47 -21.43 -5.18
N CYS A 533 -4.33 -21.85 -6.10
CA CYS A 533 -4.77 -23.25 -6.17
C CYS A 533 -3.58 -24.21 -6.39
N ASP A 534 -2.71 -23.92 -7.36
CA ASP A 534 -1.57 -24.78 -7.70
C ASP A 534 -0.55 -24.90 -6.55
N ASP A 535 -0.29 -23.80 -5.86
CA ASP A 535 0.65 -23.78 -4.74
C ASP A 535 0.09 -24.49 -3.51
N VAL A 536 -1.17 -24.22 -3.15
CA VAL A 536 -1.83 -24.91 -2.02
C VAL A 536 -1.90 -26.41 -2.29
N ARG A 537 -2.23 -26.82 -3.53
CA ARG A 537 -2.18 -28.22 -3.96
C ARG A 537 -0.79 -28.82 -3.76
N ARG A 538 0.25 -28.15 -4.24
CA ARG A 538 1.64 -28.65 -4.17
C ARG A 538 2.13 -28.78 -2.73
N LEU A 539 1.77 -27.84 -1.85
CA LEU A 539 2.24 -27.77 -0.47
C LEU A 539 1.49 -28.73 0.46
N LEU A 540 0.20 -28.96 0.23
CA LEU A 540 -0.63 -29.79 1.10
C LEU A 540 -0.97 -31.17 0.51
N GLY A 541 -0.77 -31.38 -0.80
CA GLY A 541 -1.11 -32.63 -1.48
C GLY A 541 -2.62 -32.87 -1.56
N VAL A 542 -3.40 -31.82 -1.74
CA VAL A 542 -4.88 -31.82 -1.72
C VAL A 542 -5.45 -31.24 -3.02
N GLN A 543 -6.71 -31.53 -3.30
CA GLN A 543 -7.46 -30.80 -4.33
C GLN A 543 -7.91 -29.45 -3.76
N VAL A 544 -7.89 -28.42 -4.60
CA VAL A 544 -8.18 -27.03 -4.19
C VAL A 544 -9.17 -26.37 -5.16
N LEU A 545 -10.15 -25.67 -4.59
CA LEU A 545 -11.03 -24.72 -5.28
C LEU A 545 -10.89 -23.35 -4.61
N LEU A 546 -10.82 -22.30 -5.42
CA LEU A 546 -10.88 -20.93 -4.94
C LEU A 546 -12.19 -20.29 -5.43
N LEU A 547 -12.96 -19.79 -4.48
CA LEU A 547 -14.28 -19.23 -4.69
C LEU A 547 -14.26 -17.73 -4.34
N GLY A 548 -14.89 -16.92 -5.18
CA GLY A 548 -14.98 -15.47 -5.02
C GLY A 548 -16.42 -14.97 -5.06
N PRO A 549 -16.67 -13.73 -4.60
CA PRO A 549 -18.00 -13.14 -4.61
C PRO A 549 -18.50 -12.87 -6.04
N ASP A 550 -19.76 -13.22 -6.31
CA ASP A 550 -20.49 -12.91 -7.54
C ASP A 550 -21.56 -11.82 -7.29
N ARG A 551 -22.08 -11.20 -8.36
CA ARG A 551 -23.01 -10.06 -8.37
C ARG A 551 -24.30 -10.27 -7.56
N ALA A 552 -24.64 -11.50 -7.20
CA ALA A 552 -25.85 -11.87 -6.45
C ALA A 552 -25.60 -12.31 -4.99
N SER A 553 -24.45 -11.98 -4.39
CA SER A 553 -24.05 -12.43 -3.03
C SER A 553 -23.80 -13.95 -2.90
N ASN A 554 -23.75 -14.67 -4.02
CA ASN A 554 -23.29 -16.05 -4.07
C ASN A 554 -21.78 -16.12 -4.30
N VAL A 555 -21.19 -17.28 -4.00
CA VAL A 555 -19.82 -17.59 -4.39
C VAL A 555 -19.75 -18.33 -5.73
N ALA A 556 -18.80 -17.92 -6.58
CA ALA A 556 -18.50 -18.55 -7.86
C ALA A 556 -17.05 -19.04 -7.91
N ILE A 557 -16.77 -20.06 -8.72
CA ILE A 557 -15.41 -20.60 -8.88
C ILE A 557 -14.55 -19.59 -9.64
N LEU A 558 -13.52 -19.08 -8.99
CA LEU A 558 -12.46 -18.28 -9.61
C LEU A 558 -11.38 -19.17 -10.23
N ALA A 559 -11.00 -20.23 -9.51
CA ALA A 559 -10.04 -21.21 -9.98
C ALA A 559 -10.28 -22.57 -9.35
N ALA A 560 -9.91 -23.62 -10.06
CA ALA A 560 -10.02 -25.00 -9.62
C ALA A 560 -8.80 -25.79 -10.06
N THR A 561 -8.39 -26.74 -9.21
CA THR A 561 -7.37 -27.74 -9.56
C THR A 561 -7.82 -28.63 -10.71
N ASP A 562 -9.11 -28.98 -10.72
CA ASP A 562 -9.78 -29.65 -11.83
C ASP A 562 -10.74 -28.64 -12.50
N PRO A 563 -10.43 -28.13 -13.71
CA PRO A 563 -11.27 -27.17 -14.42
C PRO A 563 -12.67 -27.72 -14.77
N ALA A 564 -12.85 -29.04 -14.78
CA ALA A 564 -14.15 -29.66 -15.08
C ALA A 564 -15.05 -29.76 -13.84
N TYR A 565 -14.52 -29.50 -12.65
CA TYR A 565 -15.27 -29.63 -11.41
C TYR A 565 -16.38 -28.58 -11.30
N ARG A 566 -17.58 -29.03 -10.92
CA ARG A 566 -18.72 -28.17 -10.61
C ARG A 566 -19.20 -28.47 -9.20
N LEU A 567 -19.49 -27.41 -8.46
CA LEU A 567 -20.06 -27.51 -7.11
C LEU A 567 -21.43 -28.17 -7.17
N ASP A 568 -21.64 -29.18 -6.33
CA ASP A 568 -22.98 -29.72 -6.10
C ASP A 568 -23.81 -28.79 -5.19
N THR A 569 -25.07 -29.14 -4.95
CA THR A 569 -25.98 -28.29 -4.14
C THR A 569 -25.52 -28.17 -2.68
N MET A 570 -24.90 -29.21 -2.11
CA MET A 570 -24.42 -29.21 -0.72
C MET A 570 -23.11 -28.44 -0.57
N ASP A 571 -22.21 -28.59 -1.54
CA ASP A 571 -20.95 -27.86 -1.65
C ASP A 571 -21.20 -26.36 -1.86
N HIS A 572 -22.18 -26.00 -2.69
CA HIS A 572 -22.63 -24.62 -2.83
C HIS A 572 -23.16 -24.04 -1.51
N ALA A 573 -23.98 -24.79 -0.78
CA ALA A 573 -24.52 -24.35 0.51
C ALA A 573 -23.41 -24.19 1.58
N ALA A 574 -22.47 -25.12 1.63
CA ALA A 574 -21.33 -25.06 2.55
C ALA A 574 -20.37 -23.91 2.22
N ALA A 575 -20.10 -23.67 0.93
CA ALA A 575 -19.29 -22.56 0.48
C ALA A 575 -19.92 -21.20 0.80
N ASN A 576 -21.22 -21.03 0.51
CA ASN A 576 -21.95 -19.82 0.85
C ASN A 576 -22.00 -19.60 2.36
N TRP A 577 -22.26 -20.64 3.16
CA TRP A 577 -22.22 -20.54 4.62
C TRP A 577 -20.85 -20.08 5.11
N ALA A 578 -19.76 -20.65 4.59
CA ALA A 578 -18.41 -20.27 4.97
C ALA A 578 -18.13 -18.79 4.62
N TYR A 579 -18.58 -18.34 3.45
CA TYR A 579 -18.49 -16.95 3.05
C TYR A 579 -19.35 -16.02 3.93
N GLU A 580 -20.60 -16.36 4.20
CA GLU A 580 -21.55 -15.50 4.93
C GLU A 580 -21.33 -15.46 6.45
N THR A 581 -20.80 -16.53 7.04
CA THR A 581 -20.52 -16.58 8.48
C THR A 581 -19.07 -16.30 8.81
N GLY A 582 -18.17 -16.43 7.84
CA GLY A 582 -16.73 -16.37 8.07
C GLY A 582 -16.24 -17.51 8.98
N THR A 583 -16.95 -18.64 9.04
CA THR A 583 -16.52 -19.83 9.78
C THR A 583 -16.28 -21.00 8.81
N PRO A 584 -15.28 -21.87 9.05
CA PRO A 584 -15.08 -23.03 8.19
C PRO A 584 -16.33 -23.92 8.13
N ALA A 585 -16.61 -24.51 6.96
CA ALA A 585 -17.76 -25.39 6.72
C ALA A 585 -17.34 -26.66 5.97
N GLY A 586 -18.15 -27.72 6.01
CA GLY A 586 -17.85 -28.97 5.33
C GLY A 586 -17.01 -29.95 6.15
N LYS A 587 -16.28 -30.85 5.46
CA LYS A 587 -15.59 -31.99 6.05
C LYS A 587 -14.58 -31.56 7.13
N GLY A 588 -14.79 -32.00 8.37
CA GLY A 588 -13.91 -31.68 9.51
C GLY A 588 -14.15 -30.34 10.21
N SER A 589 -15.14 -29.53 9.77
CA SER A 589 -15.44 -28.21 10.36
C SER A 589 -16.51 -28.21 11.46
N GLY A 590 -17.20 -29.34 11.68
CA GLY A 590 -18.30 -29.46 12.64
C GLY A 590 -19.66 -28.92 12.15
N THR A 591 -19.68 -28.16 11.05
CA THR A 591 -20.89 -27.62 10.40
C THR A 591 -20.97 -28.06 8.95
N LEU A 592 -22.16 -28.47 8.48
CA LEU A 592 -22.38 -28.93 7.10
C LEU A 592 -21.42 -30.05 6.66
N THR A 593 -21.11 -30.99 7.57
CA THR A 593 -20.09 -32.04 7.41
C THR A 593 -20.37 -33.09 6.34
N ALA A 594 -21.54 -33.02 5.69
CA ALA A 594 -21.93 -33.91 4.62
C ALA A 594 -21.27 -33.55 3.27
N SER A 595 -20.69 -32.36 3.14
CA SER A 595 -19.79 -32.04 2.03
C SER A 595 -18.45 -32.76 2.19
N GLU A 596 -17.89 -33.22 1.07
CA GLU A 596 -16.57 -33.85 1.00
C GLU A 596 -15.41 -32.83 1.03
N TRP A 597 -15.72 -31.55 0.84
CA TRP A 597 -14.78 -30.44 0.88
C TRP A 597 -14.75 -29.77 2.25
N LEU A 598 -13.59 -29.27 2.66
CA LEU A 598 -13.46 -28.30 3.73
C LEU A 598 -13.38 -26.90 3.12
N PHE A 599 -14.40 -26.09 3.37
CA PHE A 599 -14.48 -24.68 2.95
C PHE A 599 -13.89 -23.79 4.03
N HIS A 600 -12.78 -23.14 3.73
CA HIS A 600 -12.08 -22.22 4.62
C HIS A 600 -12.28 -20.76 4.15
N PRO A 601 -12.86 -19.88 4.98
CA PRO A 601 -13.11 -18.49 4.57
C PRO A 601 -11.81 -17.70 4.43
N LEU A 602 -11.73 -16.88 3.40
CA LEU A 602 -10.61 -15.96 3.17
C LEU A 602 -10.99 -14.56 3.67
N LYS A 603 -10.25 -14.09 4.69
CA LYS A 603 -10.53 -12.82 5.37
C LYS A 603 -9.34 -11.88 5.31
N ALA A 604 -9.58 -10.63 4.91
CA ALA A 604 -8.64 -9.54 4.99
C ALA A 604 -9.19 -8.51 5.99
N GLY A 605 -8.72 -8.58 7.25
CA GLY A 605 -9.34 -7.84 8.36
C GLY A 605 -10.78 -8.31 8.62
N GLU A 606 -11.72 -7.37 8.68
CA GLU A 606 -13.16 -7.66 8.84
C GLU A 606 -13.84 -8.07 7.51
N ARG A 607 -13.15 -7.91 6.37
CA ARG A 607 -13.72 -8.15 5.05
C ARG A 607 -13.47 -9.57 4.57
N ARG A 608 -14.47 -10.14 3.90
CA ARG A 608 -14.44 -11.50 3.36
C ARG A 608 -14.29 -11.44 1.86
N VAL A 609 -13.18 -11.98 1.37
CA VAL A 609 -12.75 -11.81 -0.03
C VAL A 609 -13.00 -13.06 -0.86
N GLY A 610 -13.24 -14.19 -0.22
CA GLY A 610 -13.55 -15.44 -0.90
C GLY A 610 -13.58 -16.63 0.05
N VAL A 611 -13.56 -17.83 -0.51
CA VAL A 611 -13.50 -19.11 0.21
C VAL A 611 -12.51 -20.04 -0.50
N LEU A 612 -11.62 -20.65 0.26
CA LEU A 612 -10.70 -21.68 -0.19
C LEU A 612 -11.26 -23.05 0.19
N ALA A 613 -11.68 -23.85 -0.78
CA ALA A 613 -12.13 -25.22 -0.54
C ALA A 613 -10.99 -26.21 -0.77
N ILE A 614 -10.84 -27.18 0.13
CA ILE A 614 -9.85 -28.25 0.01
C ILE A 614 -10.45 -29.63 0.26
N ALA A 615 -10.02 -30.62 -0.52
CA ALA A 615 -10.46 -32.01 -0.39
C ALA A 615 -9.30 -33.00 -0.52
N ASN A 616 -9.41 -34.13 0.18
CA ASN A 616 -8.44 -35.23 0.06
C ASN A 616 -8.84 -36.15 -1.10
N GLU A 617 -7.89 -36.51 -1.96
CA GLU A 617 -8.11 -37.49 -3.04
C GLU A 617 -8.52 -38.89 -2.51
N SER A 618 -8.16 -39.21 -1.26
CA SER A 618 -8.45 -40.51 -0.61
C SER A 618 -9.70 -40.52 0.27
N GLY A 619 -10.52 -39.46 0.27
CA GLY A 619 -11.80 -39.41 1.02
C GLY A 619 -11.68 -39.28 2.55
N GLY A 620 -10.48 -39.09 3.08
CA GLY A 620 -10.22 -38.79 4.50
C GLY A 620 -10.37 -37.31 4.86
N ASN A 621 -9.96 -36.93 6.08
CA ASN A 621 -9.83 -35.50 6.42
C ASN A 621 -8.90 -34.81 5.41
N PRO A 622 -9.27 -33.62 4.88
CA PRO A 622 -8.50 -32.93 3.84
C PRO A 622 -7.05 -32.64 4.25
N VAL A 623 -6.85 -32.17 5.48
CA VAL A 623 -5.55 -31.72 5.97
C VAL A 623 -5.26 -32.40 7.30
N ARG A 624 -4.00 -32.81 7.49
CA ARG A 624 -3.55 -33.41 8.74
C ARG A 624 -3.49 -32.34 9.85
N PRO A 625 -3.71 -32.69 11.12
CA PRO A 625 -3.70 -31.70 12.22
C PRO A 625 -2.40 -30.88 12.32
N ASP A 626 -1.26 -31.47 11.97
CA ASP A 626 0.06 -30.81 11.93
C ASP A 626 0.21 -29.77 10.80
N GLN A 627 -0.66 -29.81 9.79
CA GLN A 627 -0.65 -28.93 8.62
C GLN A 627 -1.72 -27.81 8.70
N LEU A 628 -2.62 -27.84 9.69
CA LEU A 628 -3.63 -26.79 9.88
C LEU A 628 -3.05 -25.39 10.07
N PRO A 629 -1.95 -25.17 10.81
CA PRO A 629 -1.33 -23.85 10.92
C PRO A 629 -0.81 -23.33 9.56
N LEU A 630 -0.22 -24.22 8.74
CA LEU A 630 0.23 -23.88 7.40
C LEU A 630 -0.94 -23.50 6.50
N LEU A 631 -2.04 -24.27 6.53
CA LEU A 631 -3.26 -23.94 5.80
C LEU A 631 -3.79 -22.55 6.17
N SER A 632 -3.89 -22.24 7.47
CA SER A 632 -4.37 -20.93 7.93
C SER A 632 -3.47 -19.80 7.42
N SER A 633 -2.15 -19.97 7.50
CA SER A 633 -1.20 -18.97 6.98
C SER A 633 -1.30 -18.78 5.47
N LEU A 634 -1.47 -19.86 4.70
CA LEU A 634 -1.66 -19.77 3.25
C LEU A 634 -2.98 -19.07 2.92
N ALA A 635 -4.07 -19.40 3.63
CA ALA A 635 -5.37 -18.76 3.47
C ALA A 635 -5.32 -17.25 3.78
N ASP A 636 -4.69 -16.84 4.89
CA ASP A 636 -4.55 -15.43 5.26
C ASP A 636 -3.75 -14.64 4.20
N GLN A 637 -2.67 -15.24 3.69
CA GLN A 637 -1.83 -14.63 2.65
C GLN A 637 -2.57 -14.54 1.31
N SER A 638 -3.32 -15.58 0.93
CA SER A 638 -4.23 -15.55 -0.23
C SER A 638 -5.28 -14.46 -0.09
N ALA A 639 -5.88 -14.30 1.10
CA ALA A 639 -6.88 -13.28 1.35
C ALA A 639 -6.34 -11.86 1.16
N LEU A 640 -5.14 -11.59 1.68
CA LEU A 640 -4.49 -10.29 1.54
C LEU A 640 -4.19 -9.94 0.08
N VAL A 641 -3.74 -10.93 -0.71
CA VAL A 641 -3.48 -10.74 -2.14
C VAL A 641 -4.77 -10.43 -2.89
N LEU A 642 -5.83 -11.22 -2.66
CA LEU A 642 -7.11 -11.02 -3.33
C LEU A 642 -7.70 -9.65 -3.00
N GLU A 643 -7.61 -9.20 -1.74
CA GLU A 643 -8.04 -7.85 -1.35
C GLU A 643 -7.22 -6.78 -2.06
N ARG A 644 -5.88 -6.91 -2.10
CA ARG A 644 -5.00 -5.98 -2.80
C ARG A 644 -5.38 -5.84 -4.27
N LEU A 645 -5.57 -6.96 -4.97
CA LEU A 645 -5.93 -6.98 -6.40
C LEU A 645 -7.30 -6.34 -6.64
N ARG A 646 -8.25 -6.59 -5.75
CA ARG A 646 -9.58 -5.99 -5.82
C ARG A 646 -9.55 -4.48 -5.61
N LEU A 647 -8.83 -4.02 -4.58
CA LEU A 647 -8.65 -2.59 -4.30
C LEU A 647 -7.95 -1.89 -5.47
N GLN A 648 -6.95 -2.54 -6.10
CA GLN A 648 -6.30 -2.03 -7.30
C GLN A 648 -7.27 -1.91 -8.48
N ALA A 649 -8.19 -2.87 -8.67
CA ALA A 649 -9.22 -2.78 -9.70
C ALA A 649 -10.20 -1.63 -9.42
N GLU A 650 -10.68 -1.49 -8.18
CA GLU A 650 -11.56 -0.39 -7.76
C GLU A 650 -10.90 0.99 -7.96
N MET A 651 -9.60 1.12 -7.64
CA MET A 651 -8.85 2.37 -7.86
C MET A 651 -8.76 2.73 -9.35
N ARG A 652 -8.50 1.74 -10.23
CA ARG A 652 -8.44 1.97 -11.69
C ARG A 652 -9.76 2.53 -12.23
N ASP A 653 -10.90 2.01 -11.76
CA ASP A 653 -12.22 2.50 -12.16
C ASP A 653 -12.47 3.94 -11.69
N VAL A 654 -12.08 4.26 -10.46
CA VAL A 654 -12.20 5.62 -9.91
C VAL A 654 -11.34 6.61 -10.70
N ASP A 655 -10.12 6.25 -11.08
CA ASP A 655 -9.23 7.11 -11.85
C ASP A 655 -9.72 7.34 -13.28
N ALA A 656 -10.31 6.33 -13.91
CA ALA A 656 -10.95 6.48 -15.22
C ALA A 656 -12.10 7.51 -15.17
N VAL A 657 -12.96 7.42 -14.15
CA VAL A 657 -14.06 8.38 -13.94
C VAL A 657 -13.52 9.79 -13.66
N ARG A 658 -12.50 9.93 -12.81
CA ARG A 658 -11.88 11.23 -12.48
C ARG A 658 -11.24 11.88 -13.71
N THR A 659 -10.59 11.09 -14.55
CA THR A 659 -9.96 11.58 -15.79
C THR A 659 -11.02 12.12 -16.73
N ARG A 660 -12.13 11.39 -16.92
CA ARG A 660 -13.27 11.84 -17.73
C ARG A 660 -13.87 13.15 -17.20
N ASP A 661 -14.09 13.26 -15.90
CA ASP A 661 -14.69 14.46 -15.31
C ASP A 661 -13.76 15.68 -15.36
N ARG A 662 -12.43 15.48 -15.23
CA ARG A 662 -11.43 16.54 -15.44
C ARG A 662 -11.42 17.04 -16.88
N LEU A 663 -11.40 16.14 -17.86
CA LEU A 663 -11.47 16.50 -19.28
C LEU A 663 -12.75 17.29 -19.55
N ARG A 664 -13.90 16.81 -19.08
CA ARG A 664 -15.19 17.52 -19.21
C ARG A 664 -15.17 18.92 -18.61
N ALA A 665 -14.55 19.10 -17.44
CA ALA A 665 -14.45 20.41 -16.79
C ALA A 665 -13.52 21.37 -17.55
N ALA A 666 -12.38 20.87 -18.03
CA ALA A 666 -11.44 21.65 -18.85
C ALA A 666 -12.10 22.11 -20.16
N LEU A 667 -12.86 21.23 -20.81
CA LEU A 667 -13.64 21.51 -22.01
C LEU A 667 -14.65 22.65 -21.77
N LEU A 668 -15.46 22.55 -20.71
CA LEU A 668 -16.48 23.57 -20.38
C LEU A 668 -15.86 24.95 -20.07
N SER A 669 -14.69 24.97 -19.43
CA SER A 669 -13.98 26.21 -19.10
C SER A 669 -13.43 26.91 -20.35
N SER A 670 -12.81 26.15 -21.25
CA SER A 670 -12.28 26.66 -22.53
C SER A 670 -13.39 27.25 -23.41
N VAL A 671 -14.50 26.52 -23.54
CA VAL A 671 -15.68 26.96 -24.32
C VAL A 671 -16.25 28.27 -23.80
N SER A 672 -16.32 28.44 -22.48
CA SER A 672 -16.85 29.65 -21.86
C SER A 672 -15.99 30.88 -22.16
N HIS A 673 -14.67 30.71 -22.22
CA HIS A 673 -13.73 31.78 -22.57
C HIS A 673 -13.85 32.17 -24.05
N ASP A 674 -13.87 31.19 -24.95
CA ASP A 674 -13.91 31.41 -26.39
C ASP A 674 -15.26 31.96 -26.90
N LEU A 675 -16.36 31.78 -26.15
CA LEU A 675 -17.63 32.48 -26.39
C LEU A 675 -17.61 33.93 -25.91
N ARG A 676 -16.92 34.22 -24.80
CA ARG A 676 -16.95 35.55 -24.16
C ARG A 676 -16.27 36.60 -25.01
N THR A 677 -15.17 36.27 -25.67
CA THR A 677 -14.38 37.19 -26.49
C THR A 677 -15.17 37.79 -27.68
N PRO A 678 -15.74 37.01 -28.61
CA PRO A 678 -16.55 37.54 -29.71
C PRO A 678 -17.83 38.22 -29.20
N LEU A 679 -18.46 37.69 -28.14
CA LEU A 679 -19.65 38.31 -27.55
C LEU A 679 -19.34 39.71 -26.99
N THR A 680 -18.19 39.87 -26.33
CA THR A 680 -17.75 41.18 -25.80
C THR A 680 -17.49 42.15 -26.95
N ALA A 681 -16.86 41.71 -28.05
CA ALA A 681 -16.64 42.53 -29.23
C ALA A 681 -17.96 42.98 -29.88
N VAL A 682 -18.94 42.08 -29.99
CA VAL A 682 -20.31 42.41 -30.45
C VAL A 682 -20.97 43.44 -29.54
N MET A 683 -20.88 43.26 -28.21
CA MET A 683 -21.47 44.18 -27.23
C MET A 683 -20.84 45.57 -27.30
N VAL A 684 -19.51 45.66 -27.40
CA VAL A 684 -18.80 46.94 -27.50
C VAL A 684 -19.14 47.67 -28.80
N ALA A 685 -19.15 46.95 -29.93
CA ALA A 685 -19.53 47.55 -31.20
C ALA A 685 -21.01 47.97 -31.22
N ALA A 686 -21.91 47.21 -30.59
CA ALA A 686 -23.32 47.57 -30.47
C ALA A 686 -23.55 48.81 -29.58
N ASP A 687 -22.79 48.97 -28.50
CA ASP A 687 -22.87 50.16 -27.62
C ASP A 687 -22.39 51.43 -28.33
N GLN A 688 -21.37 51.31 -29.19
CA GLN A 688 -20.89 52.41 -30.02
C GLN A 688 -21.85 52.81 -31.14
N LEU A 689 -22.70 51.90 -31.64
CA LEU A 689 -23.76 52.26 -32.60
C LEU A 689 -24.76 53.28 -32.02
N GLY A 690 -24.94 53.32 -30.71
CA GLY A 690 -25.76 54.34 -30.03
C GLY A 690 -25.22 55.77 -30.19
N HIS A 691 -23.94 55.92 -30.52
CA HIS A 691 -23.26 57.21 -30.70
C HIS A 691 -23.07 57.59 -32.18
N GLY A 692 -23.42 56.71 -33.11
CA GLY A 692 -23.33 56.92 -34.56
C GLY A 692 -23.15 55.61 -35.32
N VAL A 693 -23.89 55.44 -36.42
CA VAL A 693 -23.79 54.23 -37.26
C VAL A 693 -22.65 54.40 -38.26
N THR A 694 -21.55 53.69 -38.05
CA THR A 694 -20.49 53.55 -39.06
C THR A 694 -20.56 52.17 -39.74
N PRO A 695 -20.22 52.08 -41.04
CA PRO A 695 -20.15 50.79 -41.75
C PRO A 695 -19.20 49.78 -41.08
N GLU A 696 -18.16 50.27 -40.42
CA GLU A 696 -17.15 49.49 -39.71
C GLU A 696 -17.74 48.77 -38.49
N LEU A 697 -18.53 49.47 -37.67
CA LEU A 697 -19.19 48.90 -36.48
C LEU A 697 -20.20 47.80 -36.86
N VAL A 698 -20.99 48.05 -37.91
CA VAL A 698 -21.92 47.05 -38.46
C VAL A 698 -21.16 45.85 -39.04
N GLY A 699 -20.00 46.10 -39.66
CA GLY A 699 -19.09 45.06 -40.13
C GLY A 699 -18.57 44.17 -39.00
N THR A 700 -18.08 44.77 -37.91
CA THR A 700 -17.57 44.05 -36.73
C THR A 700 -18.64 43.21 -36.06
N ILE A 701 -19.86 43.74 -35.86
CA ILE A 701 -20.97 42.95 -35.28
C ILE A 701 -21.29 41.75 -36.16
N ARG A 702 -21.35 41.95 -37.49
CA ARG A 702 -21.69 40.88 -38.44
C ARG A 702 -20.59 39.81 -38.48
N SER A 703 -19.32 40.20 -38.51
CA SER A 703 -18.19 39.25 -38.55
C SER A 703 -18.09 38.44 -37.27
N GLU A 704 -18.23 39.08 -36.10
CA GLU A 704 -18.15 38.43 -34.79
C GLU A 704 -19.38 37.55 -34.51
N ALA A 705 -20.58 37.97 -34.92
CA ALA A 705 -21.78 37.13 -34.84
C ALA A 705 -21.70 35.90 -35.77
N ALA A 706 -21.20 36.06 -37.00
CA ALA A 706 -20.96 34.94 -37.90
C ALA A 706 -19.91 33.97 -37.35
N ARG A 707 -18.85 34.50 -36.73
CA ARG A 707 -17.82 33.72 -36.03
C ARG A 707 -18.41 32.94 -34.84
N LEU A 708 -19.23 33.58 -34.01
CA LEU A 708 -19.90 32.94 -32.87
C LEU A 708 -20.82 31.81 -33.34
N ASN A 709 -21.60 32.05 -34.39
CA ASN A 709 -22.51 31.04 -34.95
C ASN A 709 -21.76 29.81 -35.47
N ARG A 710 -20.64 30.01 -36.19
CA ARG A 710 -19.76 28.91 -36.61
C ARG A 710 -19.17 28.15 -35.41
N PHE A 711 -18.76 28.86 -34.36
CA PHE A 711 -18.22 28.22 -33.17
C PHE A 711 -19.25 27.35 -32.44
N VAL A 712 -20.47 27.84 -32.27
CA VAL A 712 -21.57 27.09 -31.65
C VAL A 712 -21.93 25.87 -32.49
N ALA A 713 -21.99 25.99 -33.82
CA ALA A 713 -22.22 24.87 -34.73
C ALA A 713 -21.14 23.79 -34.58
N ASN A 714 -19.86 24.19 -34.63
CA ASN A 714 -18.72 23.28 -34.46
C ASN A 714 -18.74 22.57 -33.09
N LEU A 715 -19.16 23.24 -32.03
CA LEU A 715 -19.28 22.66 -30.69
C LEU A 715 -20.42 21.64 -30.60
N LEU A 716 -21.57 21.94 -31.19
CA LEU A 716 -22.70 21.01 -31.25
C LEU A 716 -22.37 19.76 -32.07
N ASP A 717 -21.63 19.94 -33.17
CA ASP A 717 -21.15 18.85 -34.00
C ASP A 717 -20.19 17.95 -33.23
N MET A 718 -19.20 18.51 -32.53
CA MET A 718 -18.29 17.73 -31.67
C MET A 718 -19.03 16.99 -30.54
N ALA A 719 -19.98 17.65 -29.87
CA ALA A 719 -20.77 17.02 -28.81
C ALA A 719 -21.61 15.84 -29.33
N ARG A 720 -22.09 15.90 -30.57
CA ARG A 720 -22.81 14.80 -31.23
C ARG A 720 -21.89 13.64 -31.59
N VAL A 721 -20.65 13.92 -32.03
CA VAL A 721 -19.62 12.89 -32.26
C VAL A 721 -19.31 12.16 -30.94
N GLU A 722 -18.96 12.88 -29.87
CA GLU A 722 -18.55 12.28 -28.59
C GLU A 722 -19.66 11.45 -27.93
N ALA A 723 -20.92 11.85 -28.12
CA ALA A 723 -22.08 11.11 -27.63
C ALA A 723 -22.41 9.87 -28.50
N GLY A 724 -21.69 9.63 -29.60
CA GLY A 724 -21.99 8.55 -30.55
C GLY A 724 -23.35 8.73 -31.25
N ALA A 725 -23.86 9.97 -31.32
CA ALA A 725 -25.23 10.27 -31.71
C ALA A 725 -25.40 10.64 -33.20
N ILE A 726 -24.34 10.59 -33.99
CA ILE A 726 -24.38 10.94 -35.42
C ILE A 726 -25.04 9.81 -36.22
N ARG A 727 -26.15 10.13 -36.89
CA ARG A 727 -26.78 9.25 -37.88
C ARG A 727 -26.33 9.67 -39.28
N LEU A 728 -25.51 8.85 -39.91
CA LEU A 728 -24.99 9.09 -41.26
C LEU A 728 -26.10 8.89 -42.31
N LYS A 729 -26.26 9.86 -43.21
CA LYS A 729 -27.07 9.72 -44.42
C LYS A 729 -26.14 9.43 -45.60
N VAL A 730 -25.78 8.16 -45.76
CA VAL A 730 -24.82 7.73 -46.78
C VAL A 730 -25.47 7.76 -48.16
N GLU A 731 -24.92 8.56 -49.06
CA GLU A 731 -25.36 8.76 -50.45
C GLU A 731 -24.18 8.58 -51.43
N ALA A 732 -24.50 8.29 -52.70
CA ALA A 732 -23.51 8.24 -53.77
C ALA A 732 -23.13 9.67 -54.17
N THR A 733 -21.89 10.07 -53.88
CA THR A 733 -21.43 11.46 -54.03
C THR A 733 -20.33 11.55 -55.08
N ASP A 734 -20.45 12.50 -56.01
CA ASP A 734 -19.38 12.89 -56.94
C ASP A 734 -18.43 13.85 -56.23
N LEU A 735 -17.14 13.49 -56.18
CA LEU A 735 -16.13 14.29 -55.50
C LEU A 735 -15.82 15.60 -56.23
N SER A 736 -15.99 15.64 -57.55
CA SER A 736 -15.79 16.85 -58.35
C SER A 736 -16.85 17.90 -58.01
N ASP A 737 -18.12 17.47 -57.95
CA ASP A 737 -19.23 18.32 -57.56
C ASP A 737 -19.13 18.77 -56.09
N ALA A 738 -18.77 17.85 -55.19
CA ALA A 738 -18.60 18.16 -53.77
C ALA A 738 -17.50 19.20 -53.53
N VAL A 739 -16.37 19.07 -54.23
CA VAL A 739 -15.24 20.04 -54.16
C VAL A 739 -15.63 21.37 -54.78
N ALA A 740 -16.29 21.39 -55.94
CA ALA A 740 -16.74 22.62 -56.57
C ALA A 740 -17.73 23.40 -55.68
N GLY A 741 -18.68 22.69 -55.05
CA GLY A 741 -19.62 23.28 -54.09
C GLY A 741 -18.91 23.86 -52.87
N ALA A 742 -18.00 23.11 -52.25
CA ALA A 742 -17.24 23.60 -51.09
C ALA A 742 -16.34 24.79 -51.43
N ALA A 743 -15.70 24.80 -52.59
CA ALA A 743 -14.87 25.92 -53.06
C ALA A 743 -15.69 27.18 -53.31
N HIS A 744 -16.92 27.04 -53.85
CA HIS A 744 -17.83 28.17 -54.06
C HIS A 744 -18.27 28.82 -52.74
N ASP A 745 -18.55 27.99 -51.73
CA ASP A 745 -18.97 28.46 -50.40
C ASP A 745 -17.79 29.03 -49.60
N ALA A 746 -16.57 28.55 -49.82
CA ALA A 746 -15.34 29.05 -49.21
C ALA A 746 -14.73 30.26 -49.94
N ARG A 747 -15.36 30.82 -50.97
CA ARG A 747 -14.80 31.91 -51.81
C ARG A 747 -14.30 33.12 -51.03
N ASP A 748 -14.97 33.47 -49.93
CA ASP A 748 -14.62 34.64 -49.11
C ASP A 748 -13.36 34.36 -48.28
N ALA A 749 -13.17 33.10 -47.84
CA ALA A 749 -11.97 32.67 -47.11
C ALA A 749 -10.77 32.45 -48.05
N LEU A 750 -11.02 32.11 -49.31
CA LEU A 750 -10.02 31.92 -50.35
C LEU A 750 -9.71 33.21 -51.14
N ALA A 751 -10.33 34.34 -50.78
CA ALA A 751 -10.16 35.60 -51.48
C ALA A 751 -8.69 36.06 -51.46
N GLY A 752 -8.11 36.29 -52.63
CA GLY A 752 -6.71 36.70 -52.79
C GLY A 752 -5.72 35.55 -53.03
N HIS A 753 -6.21 34.32 -53.23
CA HIS A 753 -5.41 33.16 -53.63
C HIS A 753 -5.82 32.64 -55.01
N ASP A 754 -4.88 32.02 -55.72
CA ASP A 754 -5.18 31.31 -56.98
C ASP A 754 -5.66 29.89 -56.64
N VAL A 755 -6.93 29.59 -56.89
CA VAL A 755 -7.54 28.31 -56.49
C VAL A 755 -7.62 27.38 -57.70
N ARG A 756 -6.84 26.29 -57.66
CA ARG A 756 -6.82 25.26 -58.70
C ARG A 756 -7.56 24.00 -58.26
N LEU A 757 -8.61 23.64 -59.00
CA LEU A 757 -9.31 22.36 -58.84
C LEU A 757 -8.71 21.33 -59.80
N ASP A 758 -7.99 20.36 -59.26
CA ASP A 758 -7.36 19.23 -59.97
C ASP A 758 -7.99 17.91 -59.49
N VAL A 759 -9.31 17.82 -59.67
CA VAL A 759 -10.12 16.65 -59.34
C VAL A 759 -10.63 16.07 -60.66
N PRO A 760 -10.10 14.92 -61.12
CA PRO A 760 -10.53 14.32 -62.38
C PRO A 760 -12.00 13.90 -62.31
N PRO A 761 -12.81 14.20 -63.36
CA PRO A 761 -14.23 13.85 -63.38
C PRO A 761 -14.50 12.35 -63.54
N ASP A 762 -13.48 11.55 -63.84
CA ASP A 762 -13.51 10.09 -63.94
C ASP A 762 -13.25 9.36 -62.62
N LEU A 763 -13.15 10.09 -61.50
CA LEU A 763 -13.10 9.48 -60.17
C LEU A 763 -14.43 8.77 -59.86
N PRO A 764 -14.40 7.54 -59.30
CA PRO A 764 -15.63 6.81 -59.00
C PRO A 764 -16.41 7.50 -57.87
N LEU A 765 -17.75 7.37 -57.92
CA LEU A 765 -18.64 7.87 -56.88
C LEU A 765 -18.30 7.25 -55.51
N VAL A 766 -18.44 8.03 -54.45
CA VAL A 766 -18.11 7.60 -53.08
C VAL A 766 -19.33 7.56 -52.17
N ARG A 767 -19.41 6.54 -51.32
CA ARG A 767 -20.49 6.34 -50.33
C ARG A 767 -20.17 7.08 -49.05
N VAL A 768 -20.61 8.32 -48.96
CA VAL A 768 -20.36 9.23 -47.83
C VAL A 768 -21.62 10.00 -47.48
N ASP A 769 -21.63 10.71 -46.35
CA ASP A 769 -22.65 11.70 -46.08
C ASP A 769 -22.26 13.02 -46.77
N PRO A 770 -23.01 13.51 -47.77
CA PRO A 770 -22.63 14.70 -48.53
C PRO A 770 -22.50 15.95 -47.65
N GLN A 771 -23.32 16.07 -46.60
CA GLN A 771 -23.29 17.23 -45.71
C GLN A 771 -22.04 17.21 -44.83
N LEU A 772 -21.70 16.05 -44.26
CA LEU A 772 -20.50 15.92 -43.44
C LEU A 772 -19.22 16.04 -44.27
N LEU A 773 -19.21 15.48 -45.49
CA LEU A 773 -18.08 15.65 -46.42
C LEU A 773 -17.90 17.13 -46.79
N HIS A 774 -18.99 17.83 -47.10
CA HIS A 774 -18.95 19.27 -47.38
C HIS A 774 -18.41 20.08 -46.19
N HIS A 775 -18.81 19.74 -44.96
CA HIS A 775 -18.22 20.33 -43.74
C HIS A 775 -16.72 20.04 -43.58
N CYS A 776 -16.26 18.84 -43.90
CA CYS A 776 -14.83 18.54 -43.89
C CYS A 776 -14.08 19.43 -44.87
N LEU A 777 -14.57 19.55 -46.11
CA LEU A 777 -13.96 20.36 -47.15
C LEU A 777 -13.94 21.85 -46.80
N LEU A 778 -15.04 22.40 -46.29
CA LEU A 778 -15.08 23.78 -45.81
C LEU A 778 -14.04 24.05 -44.72
N ASN A 779 -13.90 23.16 -43.74
CA ASN A 779 -12.91 23.34 -42.67
C ASN A 779 -11.46 23.27 -43.20
N LEU A 780 -11.19 22.40 -44.17
CA LEU A 780 -9.86 22.31 -44.80
C LEU A 780 -9.56 23.53 -45.68
N LEU A 781 -10.54 24.04 -46.44
CA LEU A 781 -10.40 25.22 -47.29
C LEU A 781 -10.27 26.51 -46.47
N ASP A 782 -11.06 26.67 -45.41
CA ASP A 782 -10.93 27.77 -44.45
C ASP A 782 -9.55 27.78 -43.78
N ASN A 783 -9.00 26.58 -43.51
CA ASN A 783 -7.66 26.43 -42.97
C ASN A 783 -6.60 26.86 -44.01
N ALA A 784 -6.72 26.38 -45.25
CA ALA A 784 -5.82 26.74 -46.34
C ALA A 784 -5.81 28.27 -46.59
N GLY A 785 -6.98 28.90 -46.72
CA GLY A 785 -7.08 30.35 -46.94
C GLY A 785 -6.55 31.20 -45.78
N ARG A 786 -6.61 30.70 -44.54
CA ARG A 786 -6.11 31.43 -43.37
C ARG A 786 -4.59 31.36 -43.22
N TYR A 787 -3.97 30.23 -43.56
CA TYR A 787 -2.56 29.98 -43.29
C TYR A 787 -1.66 30.05 -44.54
N ALA A 788 -2.22 30.02 -45.75
CA ALA A 788 -1.46 30.28 -46.98
C ALA A 788 -0.94 31.73 -47.02
N ASP A 789 0.24 31.95 -47.59
CA ASP A 789 0.72 33.31 -47.83
C ASP A 789 -0.14 34.02 -48.91
N PRO A 790 -0.47 35.31 -48.78
CA PRO A 790 -1.34 36.00 -49.74
C PRO A 790 -0.81 35.94 -51.18
N GLY A 791 -1.71 35.71 -52.16
CA GLY A 791 -1.34 35.62 -53.59
C GLY A 791 -0.75 34.28 -54.02
N THR A 792 -0.64 33.30 -53.13
CA THR A 792 -0.17 31.94 -53.45
C THR A 792 -1.28 31.01 -53.94
N GLU A 793 -0.89 29.91 -54.59
CA GLU A 793 -1.80 28.90 -55.14
C GLU A 793 -2.30 27.93 -54.04
N ILE A 794 -3.62 27.70 -54.00
CA ILE A 794 -4.26 26.64 -53.22
C ILE A 794 -4.77 25.58 -54.20
N VAL A 795 -4.28 24.35 -54.06
CA VAL A 795 -4.62 23.24 -54.98
C VAL A 795 -5.47 22.21 -54.26
N ILE A 796 -6.66 21.92 -54.79
CA ILE A 796 -7.46 20.76 -54.38
C ILE A 796 -7.25 19.65 -55.40
N GLU A 797 -6.63 18.56 -54.97
CA GLU A 797 -6.22 17.45 -55.84
C GLU A 797 -6.90 16.14 -55.45
N GLY A 798 -7.57 15.50 -56.41
CA GLY A 798 -8.11 14.15 -56.28
C GLY A 798 -7.28 13.13 -57.05
N ARG A 799 -6.87 12.04 -56.40
CA ARG A 799 -6.10 10.94 -57.03
C ARG A 799 -6.62 9.60 -56.57
N ASN A 800 -6.87 8.67 -57.50
CA ASN A 800 -7.14 7.28 -57.21
C ASN A 800 -5.84 6.46 -57.38
N ARG A 801 -5.34 5.85 -56.30
CA ARG A 801 -4.18 4.95 -56.33
C ARG A 801 -4.57 3.60 -55.73
N TYR A 802 -4.47 2.54 -56.52
CA TYR A 802 -4.75 1.17 -56.08
C TYR A 802 -6.14 0.95 -55.46
N GLY A 803 -7.16 1.72 -55.90
CA GLY A 803 -8.52 1.62 -55.38
C GLY A 803 -8.75 2.41 -54.09
N GLU A 804 -7.80 3.24 -53.67
CA GLU A 804 -7.94 4.22 -52.60
C GLU A 804 -7.92 5.62 -53.22
N ILE A 805 -8.93 6.44 -52.90
CA ILE A 805 -8.96 7.84 -53.34
C ILE A 805 -8.35 8.70 -52.25
N SER A 806 -7.34 9.49 -52.60
CA SER A 806 -6.86 10.61 -51.80
C SER A 806 -7.41 11.91 -52.36
N LEU A 807 -8.14 12.64 -51.52
CA LEU A 807 -8.59 13.99 -51.79
C LEU A 807 -7.82 14.96 -50.89
N SER A 808 -6.96 15.77 -51.48
CA SER A 808 -5.98 16.58 -50.75
C SER A 808 -6.15 18.07 -51.01
N VAL A 809 -6.03 18.87 -49.95
CA VAL A 809 -5.96 20.34 -50.02
C VAL A 809 -4.52 20.74 -49.72
N ARG A 810 -3.90 21.44 -50.67
CA ARG A 810 -2.50 21.87 -50.61
C ARG A 810 -2.44 23.39 -50.55
N ASP A 811 -1.78 23.93 -49.54
CA ASP A 811 -1.53 25.36 -49.39
C ASP A 811 -0.03 25.68 -49.58
N GLN A 812 0.31 26.96 -49.66
CA GLN A 812 1.69 27.46 -49.63
C GLN A 812 1.89 28.36 -48.40
N GLY A 813 1.61 27.82 -47.22
CA GLY A 813 1.82 28.49 -45.93
C GLY A 813 3.15 28.13 -45.26
N PRO A 814 3.29 28.41 -43.95
CA PRO A 814 4.50 28.11 -43.18
C PRO A 814 4.75 26.61 -42.94
N GLY A 815 3.78 25.75 -43.28
CA GLY A 815 3.84 24.30 -43.02
C GLY A 815 3.60 23.94 -41.55
N LEU A 816 3.82 22.67 -41.24
CA LEU A 816 3.66 22.03 -39.94
C LEU A 816 5.02 21.81 -39.26
N PRO A 817 5.16 22.08 -37.95
CA PRO A 817 6.36 21.71 -37.21
C PRO A 817 6.63 20.20 -37.25
N PRO A 818 7.89 19.74 -37.41
CA PRO A 818 8.21 18.32 -37.47
C PRO A 818 7.75 17.56 -36.22
N GLY A 819 7.06 16.44 -36.42
CA GLY A 819 6.55 15.60 -35.32
C GLY A 819 5.24 16.07 -34.70
N GLN A 820 4.61 17.12 -35.24
CA GLN A 820 3.30 17.61 -34.80
C GLN A 820 2.15 17.28 -35.78
N GLU A 821 2.42 16.50 -36.84
CA GLU A 821 1.48 16.17 -37.91
C GLU A 821 0.25 15.39 -37.42
N ALA A 822 0.41 14.57 -36.36
CA ALA A 822 -0.72 13.87 -35.74
C ALA A 822 -1.47 14.75 -34.71
N ARG A 823 -0.75 15.69 -34.07
CA ARG A 823 -1.27 16.52 -32.99
C ARG A 823 -2.19 17.63 -33.49
N VAL A 824 -2.08 18.05 -34.74
CA VAL A 824 -2.97 19.09 -35.32
C VAL A 824 -4.45 18.67 -35.37
N PHE A 825 -4.73 17.37 -35.27
CA PHE A 825 -6.10 16.84 -35.22
C PHE A 825 -6.62 16.64 -33.79
N GLU A 826 -5.82 16.93 -32.76
CA GLU A 826 -6.26 16.90 -31.38
C GLU A 826 -7.17 18.11 -31.07
N THR A 827 -8.18 17.89 -30.23
CA THR A 827 -9.16 18.92 -29.88
C THR A 827 -8.50 20.07 -29.12
N PHE A 828 -8.76 21.32 -29.55
CA PHE A 828 -8.19 22.56 -28.98
C PHE A 828 -6.68 22.76 -29.20
N THR A 829 -6.03 21.92 -30.01
CA THR A 829 -4.60 22.10 -30.29
C THR A 829 -4.39 23.26 -31.26
N ARG A 830 -3.50 24.19 -30.88
CA ARG A 830 -2.97 25.26 -31.72
C ARG A 830 -1.45 25.11 -31.75
N LEU A 831 -0.86 25.18 -32.95
CA LEU A 831 0.58 25.15 -33.10
C LEU A 831 1.13 26.55 -32.78
N GLU A 832 1.86 26.70 -31.67
CA GLU A 832 2.51 27.97 -31.31
C GLU A 832 3.65 28.28 -32.31
N GLY A 833 3.68 29.50 -32.85
CA GLY A 833 4.80 29.98 -33.69
C GLY A 833 4.45 30.72 -34.99
N THR A 834 3.17 30.90 -35.33
CA THR A 834 2.76 31.71 -36.49
C THR A 834 1.97 32.93 -36.04
N ASP A 835 2.66 34.06 -35.85
CA ASP A 835 2.12 35.37 -35.41
C ASP A 835 1.05 36.00 -36.34
N ARG A 836 0.56 35.27 -37.36
CA ARG A 836 -0.22 35.84 -38.46
C ARG A 836 -1.74 35.65 -38.41
N SER A 837 -2.34 34.98 -37.41
CA SER A 837 -3.82 34.97 -37.28
C SER A 837 -4.32 34.51 -35.91
N ALA A 838 -4.63 35.47 -35.02
CA ALA A 838 -5.18 35.25 -33.67
C ALA A 838 -6.66 34.80 -33.62
N GLY A 839 -7.09 33.88 -34.50
CA GLY A 839 -8.52 33.68 -34.78
C GLY A 839 -9.03 32.25 -35.01
N GLY A 840 -8.31 31.19 -34.65
CA GLY A 840 -8.78 29.79 -34.82
C GLY A 840 -9.17 29.13 -33.50
N THR A 841 -10.24 28.33 -33.47
CA THR A 841 -10.76 27.69 -32.24
C THR A 841 -10.07 26.37 -31.88
N GLY A 842 -9.19 25.87 -32.76
CA GLY A 842 -8.53 24.56 -32.58
C GLY A 842 -9.49 23.36 -32.72
N LEU A 843 -10.73 23.59 -33.16
CA LEU A 843 -11.75 22.54 -33.31
C LEU A 843 -11.93 22.07 -34.76
N GLY A 844 -11.58 22.90 -35.76
CA GLY A 844 -11.87 22.61 -37.17
C GLY A 844 -11.26 21.28 -37.65
N LEU A 845 -9.96 21.08 -37.45
CA LEU A 845 -9.27 19.86 -37.87
C LEU A 845 -9.69 18.63 -37.03
N ALA A 846 -9.98 18.80 -35.75
CA ALA A 846 -10.53 17.73 -34.91
C ALA A 846 -11.90 17.25 -35.41
N ILE A 847 -12.75 18.17 -35.89
CA ILE A 847 -14.05 17.85 -36.51
C ILE A 847 -13.85 17.13 -37.84
N VAL A 848 -12.90 17.57 -38.67
CA VAL A 848 -12.56 16.87 -39.93
C VAL A 848 -12.18 15.42 -39.64
N LYS A 849 -11.33 15.18 -38.64
CA LYS A 849 -10.95 13.82 -38.22
C LYS A 849 -12.14 13.01 -37.73
N ALA A 850 -12.94 13.57 -36.83
CA ALA A 850 -14.12 12.91 -36.30
C ALA A 850 -15.14 12.51 -37.37
N PHE A 851 -15.44 13.42 -38.31
CA PHE A 851 -16.36 13.15 -39.41
C PHE A 851 -15.78 12.18 -40.43
N ALA A 852 -14.48 12.29 -40.75
CA ALA A 852 -13.80 11.34 -41.60
C ALA A 852 -13.87 9.92 -41.02
N GLU A 853 -13.49 9.74 -39.76
CA GLU A 853 -13.53 8.45 -39.06
C GLU A 853 -14.97 7.91 -38.96
N ALA A 854 -15.96 8.75 -38.67
CA ALA A 854 -17.36 8.36 -38.64
C ALA A 854 -17.84 7.84 -40.01
N MET A 855 -17.39 8.44 -41.11
CA MET A 855 -17.68 8.00 -42.48
C MET A 855 -16.81 6.83 -42.96
N GLY A 856 -15.88 6.32 -42.12
CA GLY A 856 -14.96 5.24 -42.49
C GLY A 856 -13.77 5.68 -43.35
N MET A 857 -13.49 6.98 -43.41
CA MET A 857 -12.32 7.59 -44.04
C MET A 857 -11.19 7.79 -43.02
N THR A 858 -9.98 8.01 -43.51
CA THR A 858 -8.84 8.46 -42.69
C THR A 858 -8.43 9.87 -43.10
N VAL A 859 -7.95 10.69 -42.15
CA VAL A 859 -7.37 12.00 -42.46
C VAL A 859 -5.88 12.01 -42.10
N THR A 860 -5.07 12.63 -42.94
CA THR A 860 -3.63 12.81 -42.71
C THR A 860 -3.20 14.25 -42.98
N ALA A 861 -2.12 14.67 -42.32
CA ALA A 861 -1.46 15.94 -42.55
C ALA A 861 0.03 15.69 -42.80
N ALA A 862 0.62 16.43 -43.74
CA ALA A 862 2.04 16.36 -44.06
C ALA A 862 2.54 17.72 -44.54
N ASN A 863 3.86 17.95 -44.44
CA ASN A 863 4.50 19.05 -45.14
C ASN A 863 4.62 18.76 -46.63
N ARG A 864 4.57 19.81 -47.44
CA ARG A 864 4.79 19.72 -48.87
C ARG A 864 6.19 19.19 -49.21
N PRO A 865 6.32 18.24 -50.13
CA PRO A 865 7.63 17.75 -50.57
C PRO A 865 8.30 18.69 -51.59
N ASP A 866 7.54 19.58 -52.23
CA ASP A 866 7.93 20.44 -53.35
C ASP A 866 8.15 21.91 -52.96
N GLY A 867 8.02 22.28 -51.68
CA GLY A 867 8.18 23.65 -51.20
C GLY A 867 7.70 23.85 -49.76
N ALA A 868 7.51 25.11 -49.36
CA ALA A 868 6.86 25.46 -48.09
C ALA A 868 5.33 25.26 -48.20
N GLY A 869 4.69 24.82 -47.12
CA GLY A 869 3.25 24.63 -47.03
C GLY A 869 2.84 23.26 -46.49
N ALA A 870 1.54 23.08 -46.28
CA ALA A 870 0.97 21.83 -45.79
C ALA A 870 0.09 21.13 -46.83
N ILE A 871 -0.10 19.83 -46.63
CA ILE A 871 -1.01 18.97 -47.37
C ILE A 871 -1.90 18.26 -46.36
N PHE A 872 -3.21 18.48 -46.45
CA PHE A 872 -4.22 17.76 -45.68
C PHE A 872 -4.98 16.84 -46.61
N SER A 873 -5.00 15.54 -46.32
CA SER A 873 -5.59 14.51 -47.21
C SER A 873 -6.69 13.73 -46.53
N LEU A 874 -7.85 13.65 -47.16
CA LEU A 874 -8.91 12.70 -46.86
C LEU A 874 -8.68 11.44 -47.70
N ILE A 875 -8.54 10.30 -47.03
CA ILE A 875 -8.26 9.00 -47.61
C ILE A 875 -9.55 8.17 -47.57
N LEU A 876 -10.10 7.89 -48.74
CA LEU A 876 -11.30 7.10 -48.94
C LEU A 876 -10.89 5.67 -49.34
N PRO A 877 -11.07 4.67 -48.47
CA PRO A 877 -10.67 3.30 -48.76
C PRO A 877 -11.57 2.67 -49.84
N PRO A 878 -11.13 1.56 -50.46
CA PRO A 878 -11.88 0.86 -51.52
C PRO A 878 -13.32 0.49 -51.15
N ALA A 879 -13.61 0.29 -49.86
CA ALA A 879 -14.94 -0.06 -49.36
C ALA A 879 -15.98 1.07 -49.52
N LEU A 880 -15.53 2.32 -49.67
CA LEU A 880 -16.40 3.47 -49.88
C LEU A 880 -16.62 3.78 -51.36
N LEU A 881 -15.87 3.17 -52.28
CA LEU A 881 -15.98 3.45 -53.71
C LEU A 881 -17.11 2.63 -54.34
N LEU A 882 -18.00 3.30 -55.05
CA LEU A 882 -18.94 2.67 -55.96
C LEU A 882 -18.20 2.37 -57.25
N ARG A 883 -17.93 1.09 -57.49
CA ARG A 883 -17.36 0.66 -58.76
C ARG A 883 -18.40 0.93 -59.85
N ASP A 884 -18.04 1.73 -60.85
CA ASP A 884 -18.87 1.88 -62.03
C ASP A 884 -19.10 0.51 -62.67
N VAL A 885 -20.39 0.16 -62.76
CA VAL A 885 -20.86 -0.92 -63.60
C VAL A 885 -20.87 -0.37 -65.02
N ALA A 886 -19.76 -0.53 -65.74
CA ALA A 886 -19.71 -0.31 -67.17
C ALA A 886 -18.96 -1.47 -67.85
N GLY A 887 -19.72 -2.46 -68.33
CA GLY A 887 -19.17 -3.57 -69.11
C GLY A 887 -19.99 -4.87 -69.19
N SER A 888 -21.33 -4.83 -69.14
CA SER A 888 -22.17 -5.91 -69.68
C SER A 888 -23.18 -5.29 -70.65
N ALA A 889 -22.71 -5.03 -71.87
CA ALA A 889 -23.56 -4.93 -73.05
C ALA A 889 -23.37 -6.23 -73.84
N ASP A 890 -24.49 -6.74 -74.34
CA ASP A 890 -24.64 -7.90 -75.23
C ASP A 890 -23.67 -7.93 -76.43
#